data_AF-A0A672PH78-F1
#
_entry.id   AF-A0A672PH78-F1
#
_cell.length_a   1.000
_cell.length_b   1.000
_cell.length_c   1.000
_cell.angle_alpha   90.00
_cell.angle_beta   90.00
_cell.angle_gamma   90.00
#
_symmetry.space_group_name_H-M   'P 1'
#
loop_
_entity.id
_entity.type
_entity.pdbx_description
1 polymer ?
#
loop_
_entity_poly.entity_id
_entity_poly.type
_entity_poly.pdbx_seq_one_letter_code
_entity_poly.pdbx_strand_id
1 'polypeptide(L)'
;MDADQLLGASIIRIPPHHYIHVLDQNTNIARVELGPLTYIRQDNERVLFAPVRMIMVPPRHYCVVLNPVARNAEGQVQFDASGQAKLRHADLEIRLTQDPFPLFPGEEIQKVWTQTCGTILQVLFAPVRMIMVPPRHYCVVLNPVARNAEGQVQFDGERSFFLRPGEHLENGIQDVYVLSEEEGLVLRAVEAFVDTEGQEELDEEEGESRAKKRGIQRRPGDRWMLRGPIEYVPPATVEVLLRRDAIPLDENEGIYVRDIKTGKVRAVIGQTYMLTQDEELWEKELPANVETLLSQSLADRSERGRNLAQAERDQTRVVSYRVPHNAAVQVYDYREKKARVVFGPEMVMLGPDEQFTILSLSGDKPKHPNVIKAICLLLGPDFCTDIITIETADHARLQLQLSYNWHFDIKQPAEAAKATALFSVPDFVGDACKAIASRIRGAVASVQFDDFHKNSNRIICSAVFGFDEKLAVRSSLRFNQNGLVISSVDIQSVEPVDQRTRDALQKSVQLAIEITTNSQEATARHEAERLEQEARGRLERQKITDQAEAEKARKELLELEAQSAAVESTGAAKAEAQSRAEAARIQGEAAVEEAKLKAEAQKIEADAELARLCKAREQELNYKKEMDQLEVQKQQKLAEIESLRFKELIESLGTETLKEMARAGPELQVKLLQSLGLKSTLITDGSSPINLFTTANGLLGALQGKGQDE
;
A
#
# COMPACT_ATOMS: atom_id res chain seq x y z
N MET A 1 49.85 23.32 110.35
CA MET A 1 51.16 23.55 111.00
C MET A 1 52.04 24.14 109.94
N ASP A 2 52.44 25.39 110.13
CA ASP A 2 53.10 26.16 109.07
C ASP A 2 54.52 25.66 108.85
N ALA A 3 54.93 25.53 107.58
CA ALA A 3 56.17 24.85 107.21
C ALA A 3 57.40 25.50 107.86
N ASP A 4 57.40 26.82 108.07
CA ASP A 4 58.48 27.56 108.70
C ASP A 4 58.71 27.18 110.18
N GLN A 5 57.68 26.75 110.92
CA GLN A 5 57.87 26.31 112.31
C GLN A 5 58.64 24.98 112.41
N LEU A 6 58.60 24.14 111.38
CA LEU A 6 59.33 22.87 111.33
C LEU A 6 60.81 23.04 110.95
N LEU A 7 61.18 24.10 110.23
CA LEU A 7 62.57 24.41 109.88
C LEU A 7 63.39 24.86 111.11
N GLY A 8 62.72 25.53 112.05
CA GLY A 8 63.31 26.00 113.31
C GLY A 8 63.55 24.89 114.34
N ALA A 9 62.94 23.71 114.21
CA ALA A 9 63.00 22.64 115.20
C ALA A 9 64.41 22.05 115.40
N SER A 10 64.77 21.76 116.64
CA SER A 10 66.02 21.09 117.02
C SER A 10 66.03 19.59 116.71
N ILE A 11 64.86 18.96 116.64
CA ILE A 11 64.68 17.54 116.35
C ILE A 11 63.69 17.38 115.20
N ILE A 12 64.11 16.76 114.10
CA ILE A 12 63.31 16.55 112.88
C ILE A 12 63.25 15.06 112.59
N ARG A 13 62.06 14.47 112.63
CA ARG A 13 61.84 13.06 112.31
C ARG A 13 61.63 12.90 110.81
N ILE A 14 62.60 12.31 110.11
CA ILE A 14 62.55 11.99 108.68
C ILE A 14 61.90 10.60 108.52
N PRO A 15 60.71 10.48 107.89
CA PRO A 15 60.07 9.17 107.65
C PRO A 15 60.81 8.32 106.60
N PRO A 16 60.49 7.01 106.49
CA PRO A 16 60.98 6.17 105.37
C PRO A 16 60.66 6.81 104.01
N HIS A 17 61.56 6.66 103.03
CA HIS A 17 61.46 7.24 101.69
C HIS A 17 61.23 8.76 101.67
N HIS A 18 61.69 9.48 102.69
CA HIS A 18 61.79 10.94 102.70
C HIS A 18 63.25 11.35 102.90
N TYR A 19 63.57 12.58 102.49
CA TYR A 19 64.88 13.19 102.66
C TYR A 19 64.75 14.67 103.06
N ILE A 20 65.82 15.21 103.64
CA ILE A 20 66.00 16.65 103.84
C ILE A 20 67.35 17.09 103.28
N HIS A 21 67.50 18.37 102.96
CA HIS A 21 68.81 18.98 102.78
C HIS A 21 69.20 19.75 104.04
N VAL A 22 70.41 19.50 104.53
CA VAL A 22 71.02 20.20 105.67
C VAL A 22 72.20 21.01 105.15
N LEU A 23 72.16 22.32 105.40
CA LEU A 23 73.23 23.26 105.13
C LEU A 23 74.02 23.50 106.42
N ASP A 24 75.29 23.12 106.43
CA ASP A 24 76.24 23.57 107.46
C ASP A 24 76.65 25.02 107.14
N GLN A 25 76.42 25.94 108.08
CA GLN A 25 76.71 27.37 107.92
C GLN A 25 78.20 27.69 108.07
N ASN A 26 79.00 26.82 108.70
CA ASN A 26 80.44 27.02 108.82
C ASN A 26 81.16 26.74 107.50
N THR A 27 80.71 25.72 106.77
CA THR A 27 81.29 25.31 105.48
C THR A 27 80.50 25.82 104.27
N ASN A 28 79.26 26.28 104.46
CA ASN A 28 78.26 26.57 103.43
C ASN A 28 77.93 25.37 102.51
N ILE A 29 78.13 24.15 102.99
CA ILE A 29 77.86 22.92 102.22
C ILE A 29 76.48 22.38 102.55
N ALA A 30 75.65 22.24 101.52
CA ALA A 30 74.40 21.49 101.58
C ALA A 30 74.68 20.00 101.31
N ARG A 31 74.19 19.12 102.19
CA ARG A 31 74.18 17.67 102.02
C ARG A 31 72.77 17.10 102.17
N VAL A 32 72.56 15.88 101.71
CA VAL A 32 71.26 15.18 101.81
C VAL A 32 71.28 14.16 102.94
N GLU A 33 70.26 14.18 103.79
CA GLU A 33 70.04 13.22 104.86
C GLU A 33 68.79 12.38 104.55
N LEU A 34 68.89 11.06 104.69
CA LEU A 34 67.86 10.09 104.27
C LEU A 34 67.14 9.49 105.47
N GLY A 35 65.82 9.31 105.37
CA GLY A 35 65.03 8.59 106.37
C GLY A 35 64.99 7.07 106.14
N PRO A 36 64.66 6.26 107.16
CA PRO A 36 64.12 6.67 108.45
C PRO A 36 65.19 7.09 109.48
N LEU A 37 65.19 8.35 109.87
CA LEU A 37 66.16 8.93 110.81
C LEU A 37 65.50 10.04 111.63
N THR A 38 65.77 10.07 112.94
CA THR A 38 65.45 11.24 113.78
C THR A 38 66.67 12.14 113.80
N TYR A 39 66.67 13.15 112.94
CA TYR A 39 67.78 14.10 112.80
C TYR A 39 67.78 15.11 113.96
N ILE A 40 68.95 15.34 114.57
CA ILE A 40 69.15 16.35 115.61
C ILE A 40 70.06 17.43 115.03
N ARG A 41 69.51 18.62 114.84
CA ARG A 41 70.19 19.73 114.17
C ARG A 41 71.22 20.36 115.12
N GLN A 42 72.47 20.47 114.67
CA GLN A 42 73.52 21.18 115.41
C GLN A 42 73.36 22.71 115.29
N ASP A 43 74.02 23.47 116.16
CA ASP A 43 73.89 24.95 116.21
C ASP A 43 74.38 25.63 114.92
N ASN A 44 75.39 25.07 114.26
CA ASN A 44 75.90 25.55 112.97
C ASN A 44 75.12 25.03 111.76
N GLU A 45 74.03 24.27 111.94
CA GLU A 45 73.30 23.66 110.84
C GLU A 45 71.91 24.27 110.63
N ARG A 46 71.50 24.35 109.36
CA ARG A 46 70.16 24.79 108.95
C ARG A 46 69.55 23.78 108.00
N VAL A 47 68.37 23.27 108.35
CA VAL A 47 67.57 22.46 107.42
C VAL A 47 66.89 23.38 106.40
N LEU A 48 66.99 23.04 105.12
CA LEU A 48 66.49 23.87 104.03
C LEU A 48 64.98 23.69 103.77
N PHE A 49 64.47 22.48 103.96
CA PHE A 49 63.03 22.15 103.82
C PHE A 49 62.63 21.01 104.76
N ALA A 50 61.36 20.98 105.17
CA ALA A 50 60.79 19.87 105.93
C ALA A 50 60.78 18.56 105.09
N PRO A 51 60.84 17.35 105.69
CA PRO A 51 61.03 16.08 104.97
C PRO A 51 60.17 15.91 103.70
N VAL A 52 60.83 15.87 102.54
CA VAL A 52 60.21 15.69 101.21
C VAL A 52 60.32 14.23 100.79
N ARG A 53 59.29 13.71 100.09
CA ARG A 53 59.29 12.34 99.56
C ARG A 53 60.35 12.16 98.47
N MET A 54 61.04 11.02 98.50
CA MET A 54 61.88 10.55 97.41
C MET A 54 61.06 10.35 96.12
N ILE A 55 61.72 10.47 94.97
CA ILE A 55 61.08 10.28 93.66
C ILE A 55 60.92 8.77 93.42
N MET A 56 59.67 8.35 93.26
CA MET A 56 59.27 7.02 92.83
C MET A 56 58.95 7.07 91.34
N VAL A 57 59.79 6.50 90.47
CA VAL A 57 59.49 6.36 89.04
C VAL A 57 58.73 5.04 88.83
N PRO A 58 57.45 5.04 88.43
CA PRO A 58 56.70 3.80 88.23
C PRO A 58 57.24 2.96 87.05
N PRO A 59 56.87 1.68 86.94
CA PRO A 59 57.11 0.88 85.74
C PRO A 59 56.62 1.57 84.47
N ARG A 60 57.39 1.47 83.37
CA ARG A 60 57.10 2.05 82.03
C ARG A 60 57.02 3.59 81.97
N HIS A 61 57.58 4.27 82.97
CA HIS A 61 57.64 5.72 83.07
C HIS A 61 59.09 6.18 83.23
N TYR A 62 59.35 7.45 82.93
CA TYR A 62 60.64 8.09 83.19
C TYR A 62 60.46 9.52 83.70
N CYS A 63 61.47 10.02 84.40
CA CYS A 63 61.62 11.46 84.67
C CYS A 63 62.96 11.97 84.15
N VAL A 64 62.99 13.25 83.79
CA VAL A 64 64.21 13.98 83.42
C VAL A 64 64.69 14.78 84.63
N VAL A 65 65.94 14.57 85.03
CA VAL A 65 66.63 15.33 86.07
C VAL A 65 67.60 16.30 85.41
N LEU A 66 67.42 17.58 85.72
CA LEU A 66 68.29 18.70 85.38
C LEU A 66 69.47 18.76 86.35
N ASN A 67 70.65 19.08 85.84
CA ASN A 67 71.91 19.16 86.60
C ASN A 67 72.22 17.86 87.39
N PRO A 68 72.17 16.67 86.76
CA PRO A 68 72.27 15.40 87.46
C PRO A 68 73.61 15.21 88.16
N VAL A 69 73.58 14.56 89.31
CA VAL A 69 74.77 14.25 90.11
C VAL A 69 75.76 13.38 89.32
N ALA A 70 77.04 13.73 89.37
CA ALA A 70 78.13 12.96 88.79
C ALA A 70 78.34 11.68 89.61
N ARG A 71 78.38 10.53 88.93
CA ARG A 71 78.60 9.21 89.56
C ARG A 71 79.89 8.58 89.06
N ASN A 72 80.55 7.78 89.89
CA ASN A 72 81.71 6.98 89.48
C ASN A 72 81.27 5.72 88.69
N ALA A 73 82.22 4.93 88.21
CA ALA A 73 81.94 3.70 87.45
C ALA A 73 81.18 2.62 88.25
N GLU A 74 81.14 2.75 89.59
CA GLU A 74 80.44 1.86 90.51
C GLU A 74 79.04 2.42 90.90
N GLY A 75 78.61 3.52 90.27
CA GLY A 75 77.30 4.13 90.49
C GLY A 75 77.18 5.00 91.75
N GLN A 76 78.27 5.19 92.50
CA GLN A 76 78.31 6.02 93.71
C GLN A 76 78.48 7.50 93.35
N VAL A 77 77.88 8.38 94.15
CA VAL A 77 77.97 9.84 93.96
C VAL A 77 79.38 10.37 94.20
N GLN A 78 79.87 11.19 93.28
CA GLN A 78 81.13 11.92 93.44
C GLN A 78 80.90 13.19 94.26
N PHE A 79 81.81 13.45 95.19
CA PHE A 79 81.87 14.68 95.96
C PHE A 79 83.14 15.44 95.60
N ASP A 80 83.06 16.77 95.49
CA ASP A 80 84.22 17.62 95.29
C ASP A 80 85.03 17.75 96.60
N ALA A 81 86.24 18.33 96.54
CA ALA A 81 87.19 18.36 97.65
C ALA A 81 86.69 19.06 98.94
N SER A 82 85.60 19.82 98.85
CA SER A 82 84.89 20.41 99.99
C SER A 82 83.96 19.43 100.71
N GLY A 83 83.46 18.40 100.03
CA GLY A 83 82.39 17.51 100.50
C GLY A 83 81.01 17.78 99.89
N GLN A 84 80.90 18.72 98.94
CA GLN A 84 79.67 18.97 98.19
C GLN A 84 79.49 17.94 97.05
N ALA A 85 78.25 17.49 96.81
CA ALA A 85 77.95 16.57 95.70
C ALA A 85 78.16 17.26 94.35
N LYS A 86 78.97 16.63 93.48
CA LYS A 86 79.34 17.19 92.18
C LYS A 86 78.21 17.02 91.17
N LEU A 87 77.83 18.07 90.45
CA LEU A 87 76.76 18.04 89.45
C LEU A 87 77.30 18.20 88.02
N ARG A 88 76.62 17.59 87.05
CA ARG A 88 76.80 17.87 85.62
C ARG A 88 75.90 19.05 85.23
N HIS A 89 76.39 20.27 85.43
CA HIS A 89 75.61 21.48 85.15
C HIS A 89 75.21 21.58 83.67
N ALA A 90 73.97 22.03 83.43
CA ALA A 90 73.31 22.13 82.12
C ALA A 90 73.13 20.80 81.36
N ASP A 91 73.38 19.65 82.01
CA ASP A 91 73.15 18.31 81.48
C ASP A 91 71.76 17.77 81.91
N LEU A 92 71.28 16.74 81.21
CA LEU A 92 69.99 16.08 81.43
C LEU A 92 70.17 14.58 81.63
N GLU A 93 69.65 14.04 82.73
CA GLU A 93 69.64 12.59 82.96
C GLU A 93 68.21 12.04 82.96
N ILE A 94 67.96 11.06 82.10
CA ILE A 94 66.72 10.28 82.10
C ILE A 94 66.85 9.16 83.13
N ARG A 95 66.05 9.22 84.19
CA ARG A 95 65.92 8.15 85.19
C ARG A 95 64.67 7.31 84.88
N LEU A 96 64.90 6.04 84.59
CA LEU A 96 63.86 5.02 84.38
C LEU A 96 63.36 4.48 85.73
N THR A 97 62.48 3.48 85.69
CA THR A 97 62.02 2.72 86.87
C THR A 97 63.20 2.18 87.68
N GLN A 98 63.36 2.66 88.91
CA GLN A 98 64.38 2.25 89.88
C GLN A 98 63.86 2.50 91.30
N ASP A 99 64.62 2.05 92.31
CA ASP A 99 64.28 2.28 93.72
C ASP A 99 64.14 3.78 94.07
N PRO A 100 63.29 4.14 95.06
CA PRO A 100 63.10 5.53 95.50
C PRO A 100 64.42 6.27 95.74
N PHE A 101 64.62 7.37 95.01
CA PHE A 101 65.84 8.18 95.11
C PHE A 101 65.57 9.61 95.58
N PRO A 102 66.47 10.20 96.39
CA PRO A 102 66.43 11.63 96.71
C PRO A 102 66.94 12.46 95.52
N LEU A 103 66.62 13.75 95.49
CA LEU A 103 67.39 14.73 94.71
C LEU A 103 68.55 15.25 95.56
N PHE A 104 69.73 15.37 94.97
CA PHE A 104 70.87 16.04 95.60
C PHE A 104 70.71 17.57 95.54
N PRO A 105 71.38 18.35 96.43
CA PRO A 105 71.33 19.81 96.39
C PRO A 105 71.77 20.36 95.03
N GLY A 106 70.85 21.00 94.30
CA GLY A 106 71.05 21.52 92.96
C GLY A 106 70.59 20.62 91.80
N GLU A 107 70.21 19.37 92.07
CA GLU A 107 69.41 18.58 91.12
C GLU A 107 67.97 19.09 91.11
N GLU A 108 67.39 19.30 89.92
CA GLU A 108 65.99 19.65 89.77
C GLU A 108 65.27 18.64 88.88
N ILE A 109 64.01 18.34 89.17
CA ILE A 109 63.17 17.53 88.27
C ILE A 109 62.45 18.42 87.28
N GLN A 110 62.51 18.09 85.99
CA GLN A 110 61.86 18.87 84.94
C GLN A 110 60.33 18.71 85.04
N LYS A 111 59.65 19.70 85.65
CA LYS A 111 58.19 19.70 85.83
C LYS A 111 57.49 20.22 84.58
N VAL A 112 56.82 19.33 83.85
CA VAL A 112 55.87 19.73 82.81
C VAL A 112 54.55 20.13 83.48
N TRP A 113 54.06 21.35 83.20
CA TRP A 113 52.78 21.82 83.69
C TRP A 113 51.64 21.39 82.76
N THR A 114 50.63 20.69 83.29
CA THR A 114 49.31 20.56 82.66
C THR A 114 48.24 20.98 83.66
N GLN A 115 47.35 21.90 83.26
CA GLN A 115 46.25 22.35 84.12
C GLN A 115 45.18 21.26 84.26
N THR A 116 45.19 20.55 85.39
CA THR A 116 44.02 19.80 85.84
C THR A 116 43.97 19.76 87.38
N CYS A 117 42.75 19.87 87.91
CA CYS A 117 42.39 20.17 89.30
C CYS A 117 43.19 19.49 90.42
N GLY A 118 43.39 20.26 91.50
CA GLY A 118 42.99 19.79 92.84
C GLY A 118 43.98 18.92 93.61
N THR A 119 44.95 19.56 94.24
CA THR A 119 45.58 19.11 95.50
C THR A 119 46.15 17.68 95.50
N ILE A 120 47.21 17.46 94.71
CA ILE A 120 48.44 16.75 95.10
C ILE A 120 49.53 17.19 94.11
N LEU A 121 50.73 17.51 94.60
CA LEU A 121 51.91 17.77 93.75
C LEU A 121 52.42 16.43 93.16
N GLN A 122 51.77 15.96 92.10
CA GLN A 122 52.20 14.76 91.38
C GLN A 122 53.24 15.14 90.33
N VAL A 123 54.43 14.54 90.40
CA VAL A 123 55.42 14.60 89.32
C VAL A 123 54.82 13.88 88.12
N LEU A 124 54.60 14.62 87.02
CA LEU A 124 54.15 14.06 85.76
C LEU A 124 55.33 13.37 85.07
N PHE A 125 55.35 12.04 85.18
CA PHE A 125 56.26 11.21 84.40
C PHE A 125 55.75 11.10 82.96
N ALA A 126 56.63 11.27 81.98
CA ALA A 126 56.26 11.08 80.60
C ALA A 126 56.04 9.58 80.32
N PRO A 127 54.89 9.17 79.73
CA PRO A 127 54.65 7.77 79.40
C PRO A 127 55.53 7.36 78.23
N VAL A 128 56.34 6.31 78.40
CA VAL A 128 57.15 5.77 77.29
C VAL A 128 56.21 5.00 76.36
N ARG A 129 55.84 5.62 75.23
CA ARG A 129 55.11 4.92 74.16
C ARG A 129 56.09 3.98 73.45
N MET A 130 55.96 2.69 73.74
CA MET A 130 56.58 1.62 72.96
C MET A 130 56.03 1.65 71.54
N ILE A 131 56.92 1.72 70.54
CA ILE A 131 56.53 1.53 69.15
C ILE A 131 56.65 0.04 68.87
N MET A 132 55.54 -0.57 68.47
CA MET A 132 55.49 -1.95 68.01
C MET A 132 55.29 -1.89 66.50
N VAL A 133 56.27 -2.35 65.74
CA VAL A 133 56.12 -2.62 64.30
C VAL A 133 55.51 -4.02 64.19
N PRO A 134 54.28 -4.17 63.68
CA PRO A 134 53.68 -5.49 63.51
C PRO A 134 54.36 -6.30 62.40
N PRO A 135 54.08 -7.62 62.27
CA PRO A 135 54.44 -8.39 61.08
C PRO A 135 53.97 -7.70 59.79
N ARG A 136 54.75 -7.79 58.70
CA ARG A 136 54.50 -7.12 57.41
C ARG A 136 54.36 -5.60 57.46
N HIS A 137 54.98 -4.94 58.46
CA HIS A 137 55.15 -3.50 58.47
C HIS A 137 56.65 -3.15 58.57
N TYR A 138 57.01 -1.93 58.20
CA TYR A 138 58.35 -1.37 58.35
C TYR A 138 58.27 0.10 58.79
N CYS A 139 59.38 0.65 59.27
CA CYS A 139 59.47 2.08 59.50
C CYS A 139 60.90 2.61 59.33
N VAL A 140 61.01 3.89 58.95
CA VAL A 140 62.29 4.59 58.80
C VAL A 140 62.42 5.61 59.93
N VAL A 141 63.50 5.48 60.71
CA VAL A 141 63.86 6.39 61.80
C VAL A 141 64.98 7.32 61.32
N LEU A 142 64.73 8.62 61.42
CA LEU A 142 65.70 9.67 61.14
C LEU A 142 66.54 9.97 62.38
N ASN A 143 67.81 10.32 62.19
CA ASN A 143 68.76 10.75 63.22
C ASN A 143 68.99 9.73 64.36
N PRO A 144 69.36 8.47 64.05
CA PRO A 144 69.60 7.44 65.05
C PRO A 144 70.81 7.77 65.94
N VAL A 145 70.60 7.89 67.25
CA VAL A 145 71.63 8.34 68.22
C VAL A 145 72.82 7.37 68.31
N ALA A 146 72.71 6.16 67.74
CA ALA A 146 73.77 5.16 67.68
C ALA A 146 74.87 5.44 66.62
N ARG A 147 74.65 6.37 65.68
CA ARG A 147 75.68 6.84 64.72
C ARG A 147 75.74 8.36 64.77
N ASN A 148 76.93 8.92 64.97
CA ASN A 148 77.17 10.37 65.08
C ASN A 148 77.11 11.11 63.72
N ALA A 149 76.15 10.76 62.86
CA ALA A 149 75.96 11.35 61.53
C ALA A 149 74.47 11.37 61.18
N GLU A 150 74.09 12.30 60.30
CA GLU A 150 72.75 12.46 59.73
C GLU A 150 72.39 11.25 58.84
N GLY A 151 72.07 10.13 59.49
CA GLY A 151 71.71 8.88 58.85
C GLY A 151 70.23 8.55 59.01
N GLN A 152 69.76 7.65 58.17
CA GLN A 152 68.46 6.99 58.30
C GLN A 152 68.69 5.52 58.70
N VAL A 153 67.88 4.98 59.60
CA VAL A 153 67.88 3.55 59.94
C VAL A 153 66.48 3.00 59.78
N GLN A 154 66.39 1.93 58.99
CA GLN A 154 65.17 1.22 58.69
C GLN A 154 65.00 0.04 59.64
N PHE A 155 63.79 -0.13 60.19
CA PHE A 155 63.40 -1.26 60.99
C PHE A 155 62.37 -2.10 60.23
N ASP A 156 62.73 -3.35 59.98
CA ASP A 156 62.01 -4.36 59.23
C ASP A 156 61.49 -5.48 60.16
N GLY A 157 60.24 -5.89 59.96
CA GLY A 157 59.62 -7.00 60.68
C GLY A 157 59.24 -6.71 62.13
N GLU A 158 58.77 -7.74 62.84
CA GLU A 158 58.20 -7.58 64.19
C GLU A 158 59.28 -7.15 65.20
N ARG A 159 59.25 -5.87 65.58
CA ARG A 159 60.16 -5.28 66.58
C ARG A 159 59.41 -4.32 67.48
N SER A 160 59.70 -4.42 68.78
CA SER A 160 59.28 -3.43 69.77
C SER A 160 60.51 -2.60 70.18
N PHE A 161 60.42 -1.28 70.00
CA PHE A 161 61.50 -0.37 70.36
C PHE A 161 60.98 0.96 70.90
N PHE A 162 61.91 1.77 71.41
CA PHE A 162 61.65 3.10 71.96
C PHE A 162 62.48 4.10 71.17
N LEU A 163 61.84 5.19 70.70
CA LEU A 163 62.57 6.32 70.14
C LEU A 163 63.37 7.01 71.25
N ARG A 164 64.64 7.30 70.96
CA ARG A 164 65.50 8.12 71.82
C ARG A 164 65.21 9.62 71.58
N PRO A 165 65.53 10.51 72.53
CA PRO A 165 65.39 11.95 72.29
C PRO A 165 66.20 12.39 71.06
N GLY A 166 65.52 12.98 70.07
CA GLY A 166 66.10 13.37 68.77
C GLY A 166 65.79 12.41 67.61
N GLU A 167 65.35 11.18 67.89
CA GLU A 167 64.89 10.22 66.88
C GLU A 167 63.41 10.47 66.55
N HIS A 168 63.10 10.54 65.26
CA HIS A 168 61.73 10.71 64.76
C HIS A 168 61.47 9.74 63.61
N LEU A 169 60.22 9.26 63.52
CA LEU A 169 59.75 8.51 62.36
C LEU A 169 59.48 9.47 61.21
N GLU A 170 59.92 9.12 60.00
CA GLU A 170 59.70 9.92 58.80
C GLU A 170 58.22 9.86 58.36
N ASN A 171 57.78 8.71 57.88
CA ASN A 171 56.42 8.47 57.38
C ASN A 171 55.61 7.52 58.30
N GLY A 172 55.94 7.49 59.59
CA GLY A 172 55.29 6.61 60.57
C GLY A 172 55.63 5.13 60.38
N ILE A 173 54.65 4.26 60.66
CA ILE A 173 54.71 2.82 60.37
C ILE A 173 54.02 2.60 59.02
N GLN A 174 54.71 1.96 58.08
CA GLN A 174 54.26 1.70 56.72
C GLN A 174 54.04 0.20 56.49
N ASP A 175 53.10 -0.13 55.62
CA ASP A 175 52.82 -1.52 55.22
C ASP A 175 53.86 -2.00 54.21
N VAL A 176 54.31 -3.25 54.33
CA VAL A 176 55.21 -3.88 53.35
C VAL A 176 54.46 -4.08 52.03
N TYR A 177 55.13 -3.80 50.91
CA TYR A 177 54.53 -3.99 49.58
C TYR A 177 54.48 -5.48 49.25
N VAL A 178 53.31 -6.07 49.41
CA VAL A 178 53.02 -7.44 48.94
C VAL A 178 52.57 -7.34 47.48
N LEU A 179 53.36 -7.89 46.56
CA LEU A 179 53.08 -7.94 45.13
C LEU A 179 52.59 -9.33 44.72
N SER A 180 51.50 -9.36 43.98
CA SER A 180 50.96 -10.55 43.30
C SER A 180 51.71 -10.83 41.99
N GLU A 181 51.50 -12.00 41.37
CA GLU A 181 52.14 -12.36 40.08
C GLU A 181 51.81 -11.36 38.94
N GLU A 182 50.63 -10.75 39.01
CA GLU A 182 50.13 -9.75 38.05
C GLU A 182 50.48 -8.31 38.44
N GLU A 183 51.28 -8.09 39.49
CA GLU A 183 51.62 -6.76 40.01
C GLU A 183 53.12 -6.48 39.97
N GLY A 184 53.47 -5.21 39.80
CA GLY A 184 54.84 -4.73 39.83
C GLY A 184 54.99 -3.32 40.41
N LEU A 185 56.19 -3.02 40.88
CA LEU A 185 56.57 -1.68 41.33
C LEU A 185 57.60 -1.09 40.37
N VAL A 186 57.36 0.14 39.91
CA VAL A 186 58.37 0.96 39.27
C VAL A 186 59.14 1.71 40.36
N LEU A 187 60.43 1.43 40.45
CA LEU A 187 61.35 1.96 41.46
C LEU A 187 62.28 3.00 40.81
N ARG A 188 62.75 3.96 41.60
CA ARG A 188 63.78 4.94 41.24
C ARG A 188 64.90 4.93 42.27
N ALA A 189 66.14 4.83 41.80
CA ALA A 189 67.31 5.03 42.67
C ALA A 189 67.47 6.52 42.99
N VAL A 190 67.51 6.86 44.28
CA VAL A 190 67.83 8.21 44.75
C VAL A 190 69.35 8.40 44.82
N GLU A 191 70.05 7.37 45.31
CA GLU A 191 71.51 7.32 45.42
C GLU A 191 72.10 6.14 44.61
N ALA A 192 73.43 6.14 44.44
CA ALA A 192 74.12 5.03 43.77
C ALA A 192 74.29 3.86 44.74
N PHE A 193 73.67 2.71 44.44
CA PHE A 193 73.81 1.50 45.27
C PHE A 193 73.91 0.23 44.40
N VAL A 194 74.33 -0.87 45.02
CA VAL A 194 74.35 -2.19 44.38
C VAL A 194 73.08 -2.93 44.78
N ASP A 195 72.21 -3.15 43.81
CA ASP A 195 70.97 -3.88 43.95
C ASP A 195 71.26 -5.38 44.04
N THR A 196 71.01 -5.96 45.22
CA THR A 196 71.17 -7.39 45.51
C THR A 196 69.88 -8.21 45.34
N GLU A 197 68.77 -7.55 45.06
CA GLU A 197 67.43 -8.16 44.91
C GLU A 197 66.97 -8.20 43.44
N GLY A 198 67.65 -7.47 42.56
CA GLY A 198 67.49 -7.54 41.11
C GLY A 198 67.45 -8.99 40.61
N GLN A 199 66.31 -9.36 40.04
CA GLN A 199 66.10 -10.63 39.35
C GLN A 199 67.07 -10.74 38.16
N GLU A 200 67.45 -11.97 37.81
CA GLU A 200 68.36 -12.25 36.71
C GLU A 200 67.72 -11.81 35.38
N GLU A 201 68.31 -10.80 34.72
CA GLU A 201 68.04 -10.54 33.30
C GLU A 201 68.59 -11.74 32.51
N LEU A 202 67.67 -12.56 31.98
CA LEU A 202 67.98 -13.64 31.05
C LEU A 202 68.32 -13.06 29.68
N ASP A 203 69.57 -12.63 29.51
CA ASP A 203 70.12 -12.38 28.18
C ASP A 203 70.15 -13.69 27.38
N GLU A 204 69.32 -13.80 26.34
CA GLU A 204 69.26 -14.95 25.42
C GLU A 204 70.45 -14.98 24.43
N GLU A 205 71.69 -14.89 24.92
CA GLU A 205 72.89 -15.16 24.11
C GLU A 205 73.73 -16.31 24.70
N GLU A 206 73.70 -17.45 24.00
CA GLU A 206 74.62 -18.59 24.05
C GLU A 206 75.02 -19.17 25.42
N GLY A 207 74.11 -19.97 25.99
CA GLY A 207 74.42 -21.30 26.55
C GLY A 207 75.62 -21.50 27.48
N GLU A 208 75.45 -21.26 28.78
CA GLU A 208 75.82 -22.21 29.85
C GLU A 208 75.23 -21.77 31.21
N SER A 209 74.34 -22.58 31.79
CA SER A 209 73.58 -22.23 33.00
C SER A 209 74.44 -22.22 34.28
N ARG A 210 75.07 -21.08 34.58
CA ARG A 210 75.69 -20.80 35.89
C ARG A 210 75.17 -19.50 36.48
N ALA A 211 74.07 -19.60 37.22
CA ALA A 211 73.48 -18.54 38.03
C ALA A 211 74.49 -17.97 39.04
N LYS A 212 75.15 -16.87 38.66
CA LYS A 212 75.89 -16.00 39.56
C LYS A 212 75.02 -14.78 39.78
N LYS A 213 74.51 -14.60 41.00
CA LYS A 213 73.94 -13.33 41.46
C LYS A 213 74.96 -12.20 41.26
N ARG A 214 74.86 -11.50 40.12
CA ARG A 214 75.54 -10.23 39.86
C ARG A 214 74.65 -9.15 40.45
N GLY A 215 75.09 -8.52 41.53
CA GLY A 215 74.42 -7.32 42.02
C GLY A 215 74.45 -6.24 40.95
N ILE A 216 73.29 -5.67 40.62
CA ILE A 216 73.16 -4.70 39.54
C ILE A 216 73.52 -3.32 40.11
N GLN A 217 74.51 -2.63 39.51
CA GLN A 217 74.89 -1.30 39.95
C GLN A 217 73.89 -0.26 39.42
N ARG A 218 73.01 0.26 40.28
CA ARG A 218 72.04 1.31 39.95
C ARG A 218 72.68 2.70 40.14
N ARG A 219 72.45 3.59 39.18
CA ARG A 219 72.87 5.01 39.25
C ARG A 219 71.71 5.88 39.75
N PRO A 220 71.99 7.07 40.33
CA PRO A 220 70.95 8.01 40.72
C PRO A 220 70.05 8.36 39.52
N GLY A 221 68.74 8.22 39.69
CA GLY A 221 67.74 8.44 38.64
C GLY A 221 67.41 7.22 37.79
N ASP A 222 68.16 6.11 37.88
CA ASP A 222 67.83 4.88 37.16
C ASP A 222 66.46 4.34 37.63
N ARG A 223 65.66 3.88 36.66
CA ARG A 223 64.35 3.27 36.89
C ARG A 223 64.37 1.80 36.49
N TRP A 224 63.74 0.95 37.29
CA TRP A 224 63.50 -0.46 36.96
C TRP A 224 62.16 -0.90 37.51
N MET A 225 61.70 -2.05 37.06
CA MET A 225 60.47 -2.68 37.53
C MET A 225 60.82 -3.92 38.35
N LEU A 226 60.26 -4.01 39.55
CA LEU A 226 60.19 -5.25 40.33
C LEU A 226 58.86 -5.93 40.01
N ARG A 227 58.88 -7.24 39.71
CA ARG A 227 57.67 -8.05 39.45
C ARG A 227 57.41 -9.00 40.62
N GLY A 228 56.14 -9.21 40.96
CA GLY A 228 55.76 -10.24 41.92
C GLY A 228 55.92 -11.68 41.40
N PRO A 229 55.65 -12.69 42.23
CA PRO A 229 55.14 -12.58 43.60
C PRO A 229 56.28 -12.37 44.60
N ILE A 230 56.31 -11.23 45.31
CA ILE A 230 57.35 -10.90 46.29
C ILE A 230 56.84 -9.92 47.36
N GLU A 231 57.36 -10.05 48.58
CA GLU A 231 57.24 -9.01 49.61
C GLU A 231 58.44 -8.07 49.51
N TYR A 232 58.19 -6.80 49.20
CA TYR A 232 59.23 -5.80 49.00
C TYR A 232 59.17 -4.69 50.05
N VAL A 233 60.34 -4.36 50.61
CA VAL A 233 60.51 -3.23 51.51
C VAL A 233 61.51 -2.27 50.87
N PRO A 234 61.12 -1.07 50.42
CA PRO A 234 62.06 -0.17 49.76
C PRO A 234 63.17 0.22 50.75
N PRO A 235 64.47 0.06 50.39
CA PRO A 235 65.56 0.61 51.17
C PRO A 235 65.59 2.14 51.04
N ALA A 236 66.13 2.84 52.04
CA ALA A 236 66.22 4.31 52.07
C ALA A 236 66.82 4.98 50.81
N THR A 237 67.63 4.27 50.03
CA THR A 237 68.24 4.75 48.77
C THR A 237 67.32 4.63 47.55
N VAL A 238 66.10 4.10 47.71
CA VAL A 238 65.15 3.77 46.65
C VAL A 238 63.77 4.34 46.94
N GLU A 239 63.18 4.94 45.93
CA GLU A 239 61.85 5.53 45.98
C GLU A 239 60.88 4.69 45.12
N VAL A 240 59.71 4.37 45.68
CA VAL A 240 58.63 3.71 44.93
C VAL A 240 57.85 4.78 44.17
N LEU A 241 57.89 4.75 42.83
CA LEU A 241 57.19 5.75 42.01
C LEU A 241 55.73 5.34 41.74
N LEU A 242 55.52 4.11 41.28
CA LEU A 242 54.22 3.64 40.76
C LEU A 242 54.05 2.16 41.08
N ARG A 243 52.90 1.78 41.63
CA ARG A 243 52.36 0.42 41.51
C ARG A 243 51.76 0.27 40.12
N ARG A 244 51.97 -0.88 39.49
CA ARG A 244 51.40 -1.24 38.19
C ARG A 244 50.82 -2.62 38.27
N ASP A 245 49.65 -2.76 37.67
CA ASP A 245 48.93 -4.02 37.57
C ASP A 245 48.93 -4.44 36.09
N ALA A 246 48.95 -5.74 35.83
CA ALA A 246 48.85 -6.27 34.49
C ALA A 246 47.45 -6.00 33.92
N ILE A 247 47.39 -5.50 32.68
CA ILE A 247 46.12 -5.21 32.02
C ILE A 247 45.67 -6.49 31.31
N PRO A 248 44.54 -7.12 31.72
CA PRO A 248 44.01 -8.26 31.02
C PRO A 248 43.45 -7.82 29.66
N LEU A 249 43.86 -8.51 28.59
CA LEU A 249 43.45 -8.23 27.21
C LEU A 249 42.97 -9.52 26.55
N ASP A 250 41.75 -9.49 26.02
CA ASP A 250 41.18 -10.56 25.20
C ASP A 250 41.81 -10.58 23.79
N GLU A 251 41.63 -11.67 23.04
CA GLU A 251 42.17 -11.87 21.67
C GLU A 251 41.84 -10.71 20.71
N ASN A 252 40.69 -10.06 20.91
CA ASN A 252 40.20 -8.95 20.08
C ASN A 252 40.42 -7.56 20.72
N GLU A 253 41.08 -7.49 21.87
CA GLU A 253 41.40 -6.25 22.58
C GLU A 253 42.89 -5.96 22.58
N GLY A 254 43.23 -4.68 22.78
CA GLY A 254 44.61 -4.25 22.88
C GLY A 254 44.74 -2.85 23.47
N ILE A 255 45.98 -2.45 23.74
CA ILE A 255 46.35 -1.12 24.22
C ILE A 255 47.48 -0.53 23.37
N TYR A 256 47.51 0.80 23.26
CA TYR A 256 48.66 1.51 22.71
C TYR A 256 49.66 1.80 23.82
N VAL A 257 50.90 1.38 23.58
CA VAL A 257 52.02 1.53 24.51
C VAL A 257 53.09 2.38 23.85
N ARG A 258 53.56 3.40 24.55
CA ARG A 258 54.66 4.26 24.14
C ARG A 258 55.84 4.07 25.05
N ASP A 259 57.00 3.84 24.45
CA ASP A 259 58.29 3.85 25.13
C ASP A 259 58.76 5.31 25.33
N ILE A 260 59.06 5.68 26.57
CA ILE A 260 59.49 7.01 27.01
C ILE A 260 60.94 7.30 26.57
N LYS A 261 61.80 6.28 26.47
CA LYS A 261 63.20 6.40 26.04
C LYS A 261 63.32 6.50 24.53
N THR A 262 62.62 5.65 23.78
CA THR A 262 62.71 5.64 22.30
C THR A 262 61.64 6.47 21.61
N GLY A 263 60.59 6.89 22.32
CA GLY A 263 59.41 7.56 21.76
C GLY A 263 58.53 6.66 20.89
N LYS A 264 58.89 5.38 20.71
CA LYS A 264 58.22 4.46 19.79
C LYS A 264 56.88 4.01 20.38
N VAL A 265 55.80 4.30 19.65
CA VAL A 265 54.46 3.78 19.95
C VAL A 265 54.26 2.44 19.24
N ARG A 266 53.61 1.49 19.91
CA ARG A 266 53.15 0.20 19.34
C ARG A 266 51.80 -0.19 19.93
N ALA A 267 51.03 -0.98 19.18
CA ALA A 267 49.86 -1.67 19.72
C ALA A 267 50.28 -3.03 20.30
N VAL A 268 49.77 -3.38 21.48
CA VAL A 268 49.87 -4.73 22.08
C VAL A 268 48.46 -5.29 22.16
N ILE A 269 48.26 -6.51 21.66
CA ILE A 269 46.95 -7.10 21.37
C ILE A 269 46.94 -8.56 21.85
N GLY A 270 45.81 -9.05 22.35
CA GLY A 270 45.53 -10.49 22.51
C GLY A 270 46.27 -11.24 23.61
N GLN A 271 46.95 -10.54 24.53
CA GLN A 271 47.63 -11.14 25.67
C GLN A 271 47.64 -10.16 26.85
N THR A 272 47.44 -10.65 28.07
CA THR A 272 47.60 -9.86 29.31
C THR A 272 48.98 -9.19 29.31
N TYR A 273 49.01 -7.86 29.44
CA TYR A 273 50.24 -7.08 29.30
C TYR A 273 50.45 -6.13 30.48
N MET A 274 51.65 -6.19 31.07
CA MET A 274 52.11 -5.23 32.07
C MET A 274 53.16 -4.31 31.44
N LEU A 275 52.91 -3.00 31.46
CA LEU A 275 53.81 -1.99 30.89
C LEU A 275 55.16 -1.99 31.61
N THR A 276 56.28 -2.05 30.87
CA THR A 276 57.64 -2.01 31.43
C THR A 276 57.98 -0.64 32.05
N GLN A 277 59.05 -0.54 32.84
CA GLN A 277 59.44 0.68 33.57
C GLN A 277 59.58 1.95 32.69
N ASP A 278 59.87 1.77 31.40
CA ASP A 278 60.06 2.84 30.42
C ASP A 278 58.83 3.01 29.50
N GLU A 279 57.73 2.30 29.76
CA GLU A 279 56.51 2.34 28.96
C GLU A 279 55.37 3.09 29.65
N GLU A 280 54.61 3.87 28.89
CA GLU A 280 53.37 4.55 29.28
C GLU A 280 52.22 4.15 28.33
N LEU A 281 50.98 4.26 28.80
CA LEU A 281 49.81 4.15 27.93
C LEU A 281 49.75 5.38 27.02
N TRP A 282 49.43 5.18 25.75
CA TRP A 282 49.34 6.27 24.77
C TRP A 282 47.90 6.47 24.30
N GLU A 283 47.42 7.71 24.39
CA GLU A 283 46.08 8.07 23.96
C GLU A 283 46.05 8.31 22.45
N LYS A 284 45.18 7.57 21.74
CA LYS A 284 44.98 7.74 20.30
C LYS A 284 43.74 8.59 20.02
N GLU A 285 43.97 9.88 19.85
CA GLU A 285 42.99 10.82 19.32
C GLU A 285 42.50 10.40 17.92
N LEU A 286 41.20 10.50 17.69
CA LEU A 286 40.59 10.38 16.37
C LEU A 286 39.74 11.62 16.07
N PRO A 287 39.53 11.98 14.79
CA PRO A 287 38.58 13.05 14.45
C PRO A 287 37.17 12.69 14.94
N ALA A 288 36.44 13.63 15.55
CA ALA A 288 35.10 13.38 16.08
C ALA A 288 34.08 12.81 15.06
N ASN A 289 34.29 13.06 13.76
CA ASN A 289 33.52 12.42 12.68
C ASN A 289 33.72 10.89 12.62
N VAL A 290 34.91 10.39 12.96
CA VAL A 290 35.21 8.95 13.01
C VAL A 290 34.61 8.34 14.27
N GLU A 291 34.75 9.01 15.42
CA GLU A 291 34.26 8.48 16.70
C GLU A 291 32.73 8.34 16.73
N THR A 292 32.03 9.31 16.15
CA THR A 292 30.57 9.24 15.94
C THR A 292 30.15 8.14 14.97
N LEU A 293 30.99 7.80 13.97
CA LEU A 293 30.72 6.69 13.04
C LEU A 293 31.12 5.31 13.62
N LEU A 294 32.06 5.27 14.58
CA LEU A 294 32.43 4.05 15.30
C LEU A 294 31.38 3.68 16.35
N SER A 295 30.80 4.67 17.05
CA SER A 295 29.68 4.42 17.98
C SER A 295 28.39 4.05 17.24
N GLN A 296 28.18 4.57 16.03
CA GLN A 296 27.09 4.20 15.12
C GLN A 296 27.39 2.89 14.37
N SER A 297 27.51 1.78 15.10
CA SER A 297 27.70 0.46 14.50
C SER A 297 26.61 0.13 13.47
N LEU A 298 27.01 -0.10 12.22
CA LEU A 298 26.12 -0.26 11.07
C LEU A 298 25.22 -1.50 11.10
N ALA A 299 25.39 -2.38 12.09
CA ALA A 299 24.56 -3.56 12.29
C ALA A 299 23.10 -3.21 12.66
N ASP A 300 22.88 -2.16 13.47
CA ASP A 300 21.56 -1.82 14.02
C ASP A 300 20.74 -0.83 13.17
N ARG A 301 20.77 -0.99 11.84
CA ARG A 301 19.91 -0.19 10.93
C ARG A 301 18.41 -0.37 11.21
N SER A 302 18.01 -1.42 11.94
CA SER A 302 16.65 -1.68 12.42
C SER A 302 16.22 -0.86 13.64
N GLU A 303 17.14 -0.36 14.48
CA GLU A 303 16.81 0.36 15.73
C GLU A 303 17.15 1.87 15.68
N ARG A 304 16.61 2.59 14.68
CA ARG A 304 16.67 4.09 14.60
C ARG A 304 15.91 4.84 15.72
N GLY A 305 15.75 4.25 16.90
CA GLY A 305 14.93 4.79 18.00
C GLY A 305 15.59 4.80 19.38
N ARG A 306 16.76 4.17 19.57
CA ARG A 306 17.47 4.19 20.84
C ARG A 306 18.70 5.10 20.75
N ASN A 307 18.62 6.26 21.41
CA ASN A 307 19.79 6.98 21.88
C ASN A 307 20.48 6.12 22.95
N LEU A 308 21.25 5.12 22.52
CA LEU A 308 22.23 4.46 23.39
C LEU A 308 23.17 5.55 23.90
N ALA A 309 23.26 5.69 25.22
CA ALA A 309 24.12 6.67 25.84
C ALA A 309 25.55 6.47 25.30
N GLN A 310 26.10 7.52 24.71
CA GLN A 310 27.39 7.47 24.03
C GLN A 310 28.47 7.31 25.10
N ALA A 311 28.86 6.06 25.37
CA ALA A 311 29.91 5.76 26.34
C ALA A 311 31.19 6.45 25.91
N GLU A 312 31.84 7.15 26.84
CA GLU A 312 33.13 7.79 26.59
C GLU A 312 34.14 6.71 26.23
N ARG A 313 34.79 6.85 25.08
CA ARG A 313 35.76 5.90 24.57
C ARG A 313 37.05 6.04 25.37
N ASP A 314 37.53 4.93 25.94
CA ASP A 314 38.91 4.80 26.40
C ASP A 314 39.87 4.98 25.21
N GLN A 315 40.63 6.07 25.24
CA GLN A 315 41.54 6.44 24.15
C GLN A 315 42.84 5.63 24.13
N THR A 316 43.17 4.95 25.24
CA THR A 316 44.38 4.12 25.37
C THR A 316 44.21 2.74 24.73
N ARG A 317 42.96 2.28 24.57
CA ARG A 317 42.62 1.01 23.92
C ARG A 317 42.75 1.09 22.40
N VAL A 318 43.19 -0.02 21.82
CA VAL A 318 43.30 -0.22 20.38
C VAL A 318 41.93 -0.09 19.73
N VAL A 319 41.88 0.68 18.65
CA VAL A 319 40.63 0.93 17.93
C VAL A 319 40.31 -0.28 17.05
N SER A 320 39.37 -1.10 17.53
CA SER A 320 38.78 -2.21 16.79
C SER A 320 37.51 -1.76 16.05
N TYR A 321 37.34 -2.24 14.81
CA TYR A 321 36.10 -2.09 14.05
C TYR A 321 35.76 -3.41 13.36
N ARG A 322 34.58 -3.95 13.65
CA ARG A 322 34.09 -5.17 13.01
C ARG A 322 33.49 -4.83 11.65
N VAL A 323 34.14 -5.23 10.57
CA VAL A 323 33.67 -4.92 9.22
C VAL A 323 32.38 -5.73 8.94
N PRO A 324 31.27 -5.09 8.53
CA PRO A 324 30.05 -5.81 8.18
C PRO A 324 30.28 -6.84 7.07
N HIS A 325 29.46 -7.90 7.05
CA HIS A 325 29.44 -8.83 5.92
C HIS A 325 29.25 -8.07 4.61
N ASN A 326 30.01 -8.47 3.57
CA ASN A 326 29.92 -7.86 2.25
C ASN A 326 30.23 -6.35 2.22
N ALA A 327 31.13 -5.92 3.11
CA ALA A 327 31.71 -4.58 3.13
C ALA A 327 33.24 -4.65 3.08
N ALA A 328 33.87 -3.53 2.75
CA ALA A 328 35.31 -3.33 2.81
C ALA A 328 35.64 -2.05 3.60
N VAL A 329 36.74 -2.06 4.36
CA VAL A 329 37.27 -0.85 5.03
C VAL A 329 38.68 -0.60 4.52
N GLN A 330 38.97 0.66 4.20
CA GLN A 330 40.31 1.11 3.87
C GLN A 330 40.97 1.73 5.12
N VAL A 331 42.14 1.20 5.45
CA VAL A 331 43.02 1.70 6.50
C VAL A 331 44.25 2.29 5.84
N TYR A 332 44.63 3.51 6.21
CA TYR A 332 45.82 4.18 5.73
C TYR A 332 46.84 4.30 6.86
N ASP A 333 48.02 3.71 6.66
CA ASP A 333 49.18 3.88 7.54
C ASP A 333 49.95 5.14 7.11
N TYR A 334 50.00 6.15 8.00
CA TYR A 334 50.70 7.41 7.73
C TYR A 334 52.22 7.30 7.77
N ARG A 335 52.75 6.32 8.50
CA ARG A 335 54.18 6.09 8.69
C ARG A 335 54.76 5.29 7.52
N GLU A 336 54.11 4.20 7.12
CA GLU A 336 54.51 3.44 5.93
C GLU A 336 54.00 4.05 4.61
N LYS A 337 53.03 4.97 4.66
CA LYS A 337 52.34 5.56 3.51
C LYS A 337 51.68 4.52 2.60
N LYS A 338 51.11 3.47 3.22
CA LYS A 338 50.42 2.38 2.53
C LYS A 338 48.96 2.34 2.94
N ALA A 339 48.09 2.14 1.94
CA ALA A 339 46.70 1.79 2.19
C ALA A 339 46.54 0.27 2.16
N ARG A 340 45.96 -0.32 3.21
CA ARG A 340 45.46 -1.70 3.19
C ARG A 340 43.94 -1.71 3.22
N VAL A 341 43.35 -2.68 2.55
CA VAL A 341 41.89 -2.87 2.49
C VAL A 341 41.56 -4.21 3.12
N VAL A 342 40.64 -4.20 4.08
CA VAL A 342 40.17 -5.39 4.79
C VAL A 342 38.72 -5.64 4.44
N PHE A 343 38.38 -6.90 4.19
CA PHE A 343 37.04 -7.33 3.77
C PHE A 343 36.29 -7.98 4.94
N GLY A 344 35.01 -7.65 5.09
CA GLY A 344 34.17 -8.27 6.10
C GLY A 344 33.90 -9.75 5.83
N PRO A 345 33.70 -10.58 6.87
CA PRO A 345 33.37 -10.18 8.24
C PRO A 345 34.57 -10.08 9.22
N GLU A 346 35.79 -9.84 8.72
CA GLU A 346 37.00 -9.69 9.54
C GLU A 346 36.93 -8.44 10.46
N MET A 347 37.62 -8.51 11.61
CA MET A 347 37.78 -7.36 12.51
C MET A 347 39.08 -6.62 12.19
N VAL A 348 38.98 -5.30 12.03
CA VAL A 348 40.14 -4.42 11.81
C VAL A 348 40.58 -3.83 13.13
N MET A 349 41.83 -4.05 13.51
CA MET A 349 42.49 -3.35 14.61
C MET A 349 43.50 -2.35 14.04
N LEU A 350 43.37 -1.07 14.42
CA LEU A 350 44.27 -0.02 13.96
C LEU A 350 45.60 -0.02 14.72
N GLY A 351 46.71 -0.03 14.00
CA GLY A 351 48.03 0.36 14.54
C GLY A 351 48.08 1.84 14.97
N PRO A 352 49.13 2.29 15.68
CA PRO A 352 49.22 3.66 16.19
C PRO A 352 49.09 4.72 15.09
N ASP A 353 49.89 4.56 14.03
CA ASP A 353 49.99 5.47 12.88
C ASP A 353 48.90 5.23 11.80
N GLU A 354 47.97 4.30 12.02
CA GLU A 354 46.91 3.95 11.06
C GLU A 354 45.61 4.72 11.32
N GLN A 355 44.89 5.12 10.26
CA GLN A 355 43.54 5.68 10.37
C GLN A 355 42.56 5.09 9.36
N PHE A 356 41.27 5.09 9.70
CA PHE A 356 40.20 4.77 8.76
C PHE A 356 40.04 5.87 7.71
N THR A 357 39.96 5.49 6.44
CA THR A 357 39.59 6.42 5.38
C THR A 357 38.08 6.61 5.38
N ILE A 358 37.62 7.84 5.66
CA ILE A 358 36.20 8.19 5.68
C ILE A 358 35.70 8.31 4.23
N LEU A 359 34.62 7.59 3.91
CA LEU A 359 33.87 7.74 2.67
C LEU A 359 32.84 8.87 2.82
N SER A 360 32.70 9.69 1.79
CA SER A 360 31.77 10.81 1.73
C SER A 360 30.89 10.64 0.48
N LEU A 361 29.76 9.97 0.65
CA LEU A 361 28.89 9.50 -0.42
C LEU A 361 27.69 10.44 -0.65
N SER A 362 27.22 10.51 -1.90
CA SER A 362 26.02 11.25 -2.26
C SER A 362 24.75 10.62 -1.67
N GLY A 363 23.99 11.42 -0.92
CA GLY A 363 22.73 11.04 -0.28
C GLY A 363 21.51 11.73 -0.91
N ASP A 364 20.35 11.55 -0.29
CA ASP A 364 19.08 12.20 -0.62
C ASP A 364 18.50 11.96 -2.02
N LYS A 365 17.33 12.57 -2.27
CA LYS A 365 16.55 12.55 -3.51
C LYS A 365 16.05 13.98 -3.79
N PRO A 366 16.58 14.71 -4.80
CA PRO A 366 17.66 14.34 -5.71
C PRO A 366 19.01 14.17 -4.99
N LYS A 367 19.97 13.52 -5.67
CA LYS A 367 21.30 13.26 -5.09
C LYS A 367 22.09 14.53 -4.78
N HIS A 368 22.52 14.67 -3.53
CA HIS A 368 23.40 15.74 -3.06
C HIS A 368 24.73 15.13 -2.55
N PRO A 369 25.89 15.74 -2.87
CA PRO A 369 27.20 15.23 -2.45
C PRO A 369 27.44 15.42 -0.95
N ASN A 370 28.29 14.56 -0.37
CA ASN A 370 28.77 14.65 1.02
C ASN A 370 27.70 14.54 2.13
N VAL A 371 26.53 13.97 1.83
CA VAL A 371 25.45 13.77 2.82
C VAL A 371 25.71 12.55 3.70
N ILE A 372 26.16 11.44 3.12
CA ILE A 372 26.36 10.17 3.83
C ILE A 372 27.86 10.01 4.12
N LYS A 373 28.24 10.05 5.40
CA LYS A 373 29.59 9.67 5.84
C LYS A 373 29.60 8.23 6.32
N ALA A 374 30.61 7.45 5.94
CA ALA A 374 30.74 6.04 6.34
C ALA A 374 32.21 5.62 6.49
N ILE A 375 32.47 4.62 7.35
CA ILE A 375 33.80 4.01 7.51
C ILE A 375 33.98 2.82 6.54
N CYS A 376 32.93 2.03 6.31
CA CYS A 376 32.97 0.90 5.38
C CYS A 376 32.25 1.19 4.05
N LEU A 377 32.85 0.72 2.96
CA LEU A 377 32.23 0.61 1.64
C LEU A 377 31.36 -0.65 1.61
N LEU A 378 30.05 -0.52 1.36
CA LEU A 378 29.20 -1.67 1.08
C LEU A 378 29.47 -2.16 -0.34
N LEU A 379 29.68 -3.46 -0.53
CA LEU A 379 30.06 -4.04 -1.82
C LEU A 379 28.85 -4.46 -2.68
N GLY A 380 27.65 -4.55 -2.10
CA GLY A 380 26.42 -4.95 -2.79
C GLY A 380 26.35 -6.46 -3.09
N PRO A 381 25.17 -7.01 -3.41
CA PRO A 381 24.05 -6.33 -4.04
C PRO A 381 23.31 -5.38 -3.10
N ASP A 382 23.17 -4.14 -3.55
CA ASP A 382 22.38 -3.08 -2.93
C ASP A 382 21.81 -2.20 -4.06
N PHE A 383 20.98 -1.22 -3.73
CA PHE A 383 20.41 -0.31 -4.71
C PHE A 383 20.49 1.15 -4.25
N CYS A 384 20.72 2.06 -5.19
CA CYS A 384 20.65 3.49 -4.93
C CYS A 384 19.55 4.12 -5.77
N THR A 385 18.79 5.03 -5.16
CA THR A 385 17.69 5.73 -5.83
C THR A 385 18.02 7.20 -6.02
N ASP A 386 17.66 7.73 -7.18
CA ASP A 386 17.92 9.11 -7.61
C ASP A 386 16.69 9.71 -8.29
N ILE A 387 16.63 11.04 -8.33
CA ILE A 387 15.58 11.79 -9.01
C ILE A 387 16.23 12.73 -10.00
N ILE A 388 16.02 12.47 -11.30
CA ILE A 388 16.61 13.27 -12.38
C ILE A 388 15.52 14.02 -13.14
N THR A 389 15.76 15.30 -13.39
CA THR A 389 14.96 16.08 -14.35
C THR A 389 15.58 15.96 -15.74
N ILE A 390 14.74 15.68 -16.72
CA ILE A 390 15.06 15.52 -18.14
C ILE A 390 14.13 16.41 -18.99
N GLU A 391 14.53 16.68 -20.22
CA GLU A 391 13.74 17.40 -21.23
C GLU A 391 13.75 16.58 -22.52
N THR A 392 12.58 16.40 -23.14
CA THR A 392 12.43 15.67 -24.42
C THR A 392 12.67 16.60 -25.63
N ALA A 393 12.73 16.02 -26.84
CA ALA A 393 12.84 16.81 -28.08
C ALA A 393 11.68 17.82 -28.27
N ASP A 394 10.50 17.54 -27.70
CA ASP A 394 9.31 18.42 -27.74
C ASP A 394 9.26 19.40 -26.55
N HIS A 395 10.40 19.61 -25.85
CA HIS A 395 10.52 20.43 -24.64
C HIS A 395 9.64 20.00 -23.44
N ALA A 396 9.18 18.75 -23.40
CA ALA A 396 8.43 18.25 -22.24
C ALA A 396 9.40 17.95 -21.09
N ARG A 397 9.23 18.64 -19.97
CA ARG A 397 10.04 18.44 -18.76
C ARG A 397 9.47 17.34 -17.90
N LEU A 398 10.26 16.28 -17.70
CA LEU A 398 9.87 15.12 -16.91
C LEU A 398 10.83 14.94 -15.74
N GLN A 399 10.27 14.51 -14.61
CA GLN A 399 10.99 14.05 -13.43
C GLN A 399 10.93 12.53 -13.41
N LEU A 400 12.10 11.90 -13.46
CA LEU A 400 12.27 10.46 -13.39
C LEU A 400 12.74 10.09 -11.99
N GLN A 401 12.02 9.18 -11.33
CA GLN A 401 12.53 8.49 -10.14
C GLN A 401 13.10 7.14 -10.59
N LEU A 402 14.41 6.97 -10.40
CA LEU A 402 15.15 5.80 -10.88
C LEU A 402 15.78 5.07 -9.70
N SER A 403 15.79 3.74 -9.76
CA SER A 403 16.58 2.87 -8.90
C SER A 403 17.66 2.19 -9.73
N TYR A 404 18.89 2.25 -9.27
CA TYR A 404 20.02 1.57 -9.89
C TYR A 404 20.42 0.42 -8.96
N ASN A 405 20.32 -0.81 -9.45
CA ASN A 405 20.77 -1.98 -8.71
C ASN A 405 22.26 -2.18 -9.02
N TRP A 406 23.09 -2.28 -7.98
CA TRP A 406 24.54 -2.25 -8.12
C TRP A 406 25.25 -3.23 -7.19
N HIS A 407 26.44 -3.65 -7.61
CA HIS A 407 27.40 -4.43 -6.82
C HIS A 407 28.81 -4.15 -7.33
N PHE A 408 29.83 -4.47 -6.55
CA PHE A 408 31.23 -4.43 -6.98
C PHE A 408 31.66 -5.82 -7.48
N ASP A 409 32.16 -5.92 -8.70
CA ASP A 409 32.67 -7.17 -9.29
C ASP A 409 34.10 -7.44 -8.77
N ILE A 410 34.18 -8.18 -7.66
CA ILE A 410 35.43 -8.62 -7.03
C ILE A 410 35.42 -10.13 -6.85
N LYS A 411 36.47 -10.80 -7.31
CA LYS A 411 36.75 -12.20 -6.97
C LYS A 411 37.58 -12.25 -5.70
N GLN A 412 37.08 -12.89 -4.66
CA GLN A 412 37.84 -13.20 -3.44
C GLN A 412 38.65 -14.49 -3.67
N PRO A 413 39.92 -14.60 -3.23
CA PRO A 413 40.73 -13.54 -2.60
C PRO A 413 41.18 -12.50 -3.64
N ALA A 414 41.05 -11.22 -3.29
CA ALA A 414 41.36 -10.13 -4.21
C ALA A 414 42.86 -9.78 -4.21
N GLU A 415 43.42 -9.52 -5.39
CA GLU A 415 44.73 -8.86 -5.51
C GLU A 415 44.71 -7.48 -4.82
N ALA A 416 45.75 -7.15 -4.07
CA ALA A 416 45.84 -5.87 -3.33
C ALA A 416 45.56 -4.64 -4.23
N ALA A 417 46.07 -4.64 -5.47
CA ALA A 417 45.82 -3.57 -6.44
C ALA A 417 44.32 -3.40 -6.80
N LYS A 418 43.57 -4.50 -6.93
CA LYS A 418 42.12 -4.47 -7.16
C LYS A 418 41.35 -4.03 -5.91
N ALA A 419 41.84 -4.36 -4.72
CA ALA A 419 41.25 -3.91 -3.46
C ALA A 419 41.43 -2.39 -3.27
N THR A 420 42.60 -1.83 -3.57
CA THR A 420 42.82 -0.36 -3.57
C THR A 420 42.00 0.35 -4.65
N ALA A 421 41.74 -0.29 -5.80
CA ALA A 421 40.94 0.29 -6.88
C ALA A 421 39.51 0.66 -6.43
N LEU A 422 38.88 -0.13 -5.53
CA LEU A 422 37.55 0.16 -4.98
C LEU A 422 37.41 1.60 -4.45
N PHE A 423 38.43 2.06 -3.74
CA PHE A 423 38.47 3.35 -3.05
C PHE A 423 39.04 4.47 -3.93
N SER A 424 39.34 4.20 -5.20
CA SER A 424 39.85 5.20 -6.14
C SER A 424 38.80 6.26 -6.53
N VAL A 425 37.51 5.97 -6.33
CA VAL A 425 36.40 6.92 -6.53
C VAL A 425 35.79 7.25 -5.17
N PRO A 426 36.03 8.46 -4.60
CA PRO A 426 35.60 8.81 -3.24
C PRO A 426 34.07 8.80 -3.03
N ASP A 427 33.32 9.20 -4.07
CA ASP A 427 31.85 9.18 -4.09
C ASP A 427 31.35 8.38 -5.30
N PHE A 428 31.41 7.05 -5.18
CA PHE A 428 30.97 6.16 -6.25
C PHE A 428 29.48 6.31 -6.58
N VAL A 429 28.65 6.65 -5.59
CA VAL A 429 27.20 6.84 -5.78
C VAL A 429 26.95 8.12 -6.58
N GLY A 430 27.59 9.22 -6.20
CA GLY A 430 27.49 10.50 -6.89
C GLY A 430 27.99 10.42 -8.34
N ASP A 431 29.16 9.81 -8.55
CA ASP A 431 29.72 9.67 -9.90
C ASP A 431 28.87 8.75 -10.79
N ALA A 432 28.43 7.59 -10.28
CA ALA A 432 27.55 6.68 -11.01
C ALA A 432 26.21 7.34 -11.38
N CYS A 433 25.50 7.94 -10.42
CA CYS A 433 24.24 8.64 -10.67
C CYS A 433 24.43 9.79 -11.68
N LYS A 434 25.50 10.58 -11.54
CA LYS A 434 25.81 11.69 -12.45
C LYS A 434 26.11 11.21 -13.88
N ALA A 435 26.88 10.14 -14.04
CA ALA A 435 27.19 9.53 -15.33
C ALA A 435 25.91 8.97 -16.00
N ILE A 436 25.08 8.24 -15.25
CA ILE A 436 23.79 7.71 -15.72
C ILE A 436 22.85 8.85 -16.12
N ALA A 437 22.67 9.85 -15.25
CA ALA A 437 21.81 10.99 -15.52
C ALA A 437 22.23 11.75 -16.78
N SER A 438 23.55 11.88 -17.01
CA SER A 438 24.09 12.47 -18.23
C SER A 438 23.75 11.65 -19.49
N ARG A 439 23.83 10.32 -19.43
CA ARG A 439 23.46 9.43 -20.54
C ARG A 439 21.96 9.50 -20.84
N ILE A 440 21.12 9.43 -19.81
CA ILE A 440 19.66 9.48 -19.95
C ILE A 440 19.22 10.84 -20.50
N ARG A 441 19.73 11.97 -19.96
CA ARG A 441 19.44 13.31 -20.52
C ARG A 441 19.83 13.41 -21.99
N GLY A 442 21.02 12.94 -22.36
CA GLY A 442 21.50 12.98 -23.75
C GLY A 442 20.66 12.15 -24.71
N ALA A 443 20.20 10.97 -24.30
CA ALA A 443 19.33 10.13 -25.11
C ALA A 443 17.90 10.64 -25.20
N VAL A 444 17.29 11.10 -24.09
CA VAL A 444 15.88 11.53 -24.10
C VAL A 444 15.69 12.88 -24.80
N ALA A 445 16.71 13.75 -24.81
CA ALA A 445 16.67 15.01 -25.57
C ALA A 445 16.53 14.82 -27.10
N SER A 446 16.80 13.61 -27.64
CA SER A 446 16.59 13.30 -29.06
C SER A 446 15.28 12.57 -29.36
N VAL A 447 14.47 12.25 -28.34
CA VAL A 447 13.23 11.47 -28.47
C VAL A 447 12.02 12.33 -28.13
N GLN A 448 10.92 12.11 -28.85
CA GLN A 448 9.64 12.78 -28.60
C GLN A 448 8.96 12.27 -27.33
N PHE A 449 8.12 13.09 -26.71
CA PHE A 449 7.46 12.77 -25.45
C PHE A 449 6.58 11.52 -25.53
N ASP A 450 5.79 11.34 -26.60
CA ASP A 450 4.88 10.20 -26.73
C ASP A 450 5.62 8.86 -26.94
N ASP A 451 6.69 8.86 -27.75
CA ASP A 451 7.55 7.68 -27.90
C ASP A 451 8.29 7.36 -26.59
N PHE A 452 8.80 8.39 -25.89
CA PHE A 452 9.40 8.21 -24.58
C PHE A 452 8.40 7.65 -23.54
N HIS A 453 7.15 8.13 -23.52
CA HIS A 453 6.11 7.64 -22.61
C HIS A 453 5.79 6.16 -22.87
N LYS A 454 5.73 5.73 -24.14
CA LYS A 454 5.44 4.34 -24.53
C LYS A 454 6.64 3.39 -24.36
N ASN A 455 7.86 3.87 -24.64
CA ASN A 455 9.07 3.06 -24.73
C ASN A 455 10.13 3.38 -23.65
N SER A 456 9.76 4.12 -22.59
CA SER A 456 10.64 4.63 -21.52
C SER A 456 11.67 3.62 -21.03
N ASN A 457 11.25 2.42 -20.67
CA ASN A 457 12.12 1.33 -20.20
C ASN A 457 13.22 0.99 -21.22
N ARG A 458 12.84 0.75 -22.49
CA ARG A 458 13.79 0.43 -23.56
C ARG A 458 14.76 1.57 -23.81
N ILE A 459 14.26 2.81 -23.84
CA ILE A 459 15.08 4.01 -24.09
C ILE A 459 16.10 4.20 -22.96
N ILE A 460 15.67 4.19 -21.70
CA ILE A 460 16.55 4.35 -20.53
C ILE A 460 17.59 3.21 -20.46
N CYS A 461 17.18 1.94 -20.58
CA CYS A 461 18.13 0.82 -20.54
C CYS A 461 19.16 0.90 -21.68
N SER A 462 18.73 1.24 -22.91
CA SER A 462 19.64 1.41 -24.05
C SER A 462 20.61 2.59 -23.86
N ALA A 463 20.17 3.68 -23.25
CA ALA A 463 21.01 4.84 -22.96
C ALA A 463 22.05 4.56 -21.87
N VAL A 464 21.69 3.79 -20.84
CA VAL A 464 22.60 3.47 -19.72
C VAL A 464 23.61 2.41 -20.12
N PHE A 465 23.15 1.25 -20.59
CA PHE A 465 24.02 0.10 -20.88
C PHE A 465 24.73 0.19 -22.23
N GLY A 466 24.14 0.91 -23.19
CA GLY A 466 24.60 0.94 -24.57
C GLY A 466 24.31 -0.36 -25.33
N PHE A 467 24.72 -0.37 -26.59
CA PHE A 467 24.60 -1.52 -27.47
C PHE A 467 25.90 -2.32 -27.52
N ASP A 468 25.78 -3.62 -27.74
CA ASP A 468 26.88 -4.53 -27.97
C ASP A 468 27.20 -4.65 -29.47
N GLU A 469 28.27 -5.37 -29.84
CA GLU A 469 28.70 -5.56 -31.24
C GLU A 469 27.61 -6.18 -32.15
N LYS A 470 26.63 -6.87 -31.54
CA LYS A 470 25.46 -7.46 -32.21
C LYS A 470 24.21 -6.56 -32.20
N LEU A 471 24.35 -5.27 -31.88
CA LEU A 471 23.26 -4.28 -31.73
C LEU A 471 22.21 -4.61 -30.64
N ALA A 472 22.47 -5.60 -29.78
CA ALA A 472 21.65 -5.90 -28.60
C ALA A 472 22.03 -4.97 -27.43
N VAL A 473 21.08 -4.63 -26.56
CA VAL A 473 21.35 -3.85 -25.34
C VAL A 473 22.20 -4.69 -24.38
N ARG A 474 23.26 -4.11 -23.82
CA ARG A 474 24.13 -4.79 -22.85
C ARG A 474 23.40 -5.04 -21.53
N SER A 475 23.75 -6.12 -20.84
CA SER A 475 23.09 -6.54 -19.59
C SER A 475 23.56 -5.80 -18.34
N SER A 476 24.68 -5.08 -18.39
CA SER A 476 25.24 -4.37 -17.24
C SER A 476 26.21 -3.26 -17.67
N LEU A 477 26.36 -2.24 -16.82
CA LEU A 477 27.31 -1.14 -17.00
C LEU A 477 28.43 -1.28 -15.96
N ARG A 478 29.68 -1.45 -16.42
CA ARG A 478 30.87 -1.52 -15.57
C ARG A 478 31.63 -0.19 -15.56
N PHE A 479 31.99 0.27 -14.37
CA PHE A 479 32.94 1.36 -14.15
C PHE A 479 34.33 0.75 -13.90
N ASN A 480 35.25 0.94 -14.85
CA ASN A 480 36.57 0.31 -14.80
C ASN A 480 37.50 0.89 -13.71
N GLN A 481 37.18 2.05 -13.15
CA GLN A 481 38.03 2.73 -12.15
C GLN A 481 37.97 2.06 -10.78
N ASN A 482 36.77 1.67 -10.33
CA ASN A 482 36.52 1.09 -9.00
C ASN A 482 35.88 -0.30 -9.05
N GLY A 483 35.54 -0.84 -10.23
CA GLY A 483 34.91 -2.14 -10.37
C GLY A 483 33.41 -2.18 -10.05
N LEU A 484 32.77 -1.01 -9.90
CA LEU A 484 31.32 -0.92 -9.73
C LEU A 484 30.60 -1.44 -10.99
N VAL A 485 29.61 -2.30 -10.80
CA VAL A 485 28.74 -2.83 -11.83
C VAL A 485 27.29 -2.50 -11.50
N ILE A 486 26.62 -1.85 -12.45
CA ILE A 486 25.17 -1.62 -12.41
C ILE A 486 24.51 -2.75 -13.20
N SER A 487 23.66 -3.53 -12.52
CA SER A 487 23.02 -4.73 -13.05
C SER A 487 21.64 -4.47 -13.66
N SER A 488 20.85 -3.55 -13.10
CA SER A 488 19.59 -3.09 -13.71
C SER A 488 19.30 -1.63 -13.36
N VAL A 489 18.43 -1.02 -14.15
CA VAL A 489 17.86 0.31 -13.91
C VAL A 489 16.35 0.18 -13.89
N ASP A 490 15.76 0.38 -12.73
CA ASP A 490 14.33 0.21 -12.51
C ASP A 490 13.67 1.60 -12.42
N ILE A 491 12.69 1.85 -13.28
CA ILE A 491 11.96 3.13 -13.33
C ILE A 491 10.82 3.08 -12.31
N GLN A 492 10.92 3.88 -11.24
CA GLN A 492 9.91 3.92 -10.17
C GLN A 492 8.73 4.83 -10.55
N SER A 493 9.00 6.01 -11.09
CA SER A 493 7.98 6.89 -11.66
C SER A 493 8.52 7.80 -12.76
N VAL A 494 7.61 8.23 -13.64
CA VAL A 494 7.83 9.21 -14.71
C VAL A 494 6.73 10.25 -14.61
N GLU A 495 7.05 11.45 -14.14
CA GLU A 495 6.06 12.50 -13.91
C GLU A 495 6.39 13.76 -14.74
N PRO A 496 5.43 14.36 -15.44
CA PRO A 496 5.59 15.71 -15.97
C PRO A 496 5.77 16.70 -14.82
N VAL A 497 6.80 17.56 -14.93
CA VAL A 497 7.07 18.67 -14.01
C VAL A 497 6.03 19.77 -14.20
N ASP A 498 5.67 20.04 -15.46
CA ASP A 498 4.70 21.08 -15.81
C ASP A 498 3.26 20.58 -15.59
N GLN A 499 2.56 21.21 -14.64
CA GLN A 499 1.16 20.86 -14.33
C GLN A 499 0.25 20.96 -15.57
N ARG A 500 0.49 21.92 -16.48
CA ARG A 500 -0.28 22.03 -17.74
C ARG A 500 -0.17 20.78 -18.62
N THR A 501 1.01 20.16 -18.67
CA THR A 501 1.26 18.93 -19.44
C THR A 501 0.56 17.74 -18.78
N ARG A 502 0.54 17.70 -17.44
CA ARG A 502 -0.21 16.72 -16.66
C ARG A 502 -1.73 16.83 -16.89
N ASP A 503 -2.27 18.05 -16.86
CA ASP A 503 -3.69 18.31 -17.13
C ASP A 503 -4.07 17.93 -18.58
N ALA A 504 -3.18 18.18 -19.55
CA ALA A 504 -3.38 17.79 -20.95
C ALA A 504 -3.37 16.26 -21.14
N LEU A 505 -2.47 15.54 -20.45
CA LEU A 505 -2.46 14.08 -20.42
C LEU A 505 -3.75 13.51 -19.80
N GLN A 506 -4.22 14.07 -18.70
CA GLN A 506 -5.46 13.64 -18.06
C GLN A 506 -6.67 13.81 -19.00
N LYS A 507 -6.75 14.91 -19.75
CA LYS A 507 -7.75 15.12 -20.81
C LYS A 507 -7.63 14.11 -21.94
N SER A 508 -6.40 13.77 -22.36
CA SER A 508 -6.16 12.75 -23.38
C SER A 508 -6.67 11.36 -22.94
N VAL A 509 -6.43 10.97 -21.68
CA VAL A 509 -6.96 9.73 -21.10
C VAL A 509 -8.49 9.75 -21.02
N GLN A 510 -9.09 10.87 -20.61
CA GLN A 510 -10.55 11.03 -20.59
C GLN A 510 -11.16 10.86 -21.99
N LEU A 511 -10.58 11.51 -23.02
CA LEU A 511 -11.01 11.37 -24.41
C LEU A 511 -10.81 9.93 -24.93
N ALA A 512 -9.74 9.24 -24.53
CA ALA A 512 -9.55 7.83 -24.91
C ALA A 512 -10.65 6.93 -24.32
N ILE A 513 -11.02 7.13 -23.05
CA ILE A 513 -12.14 6.41 -22.41
C ILE A 513 -13.46 6.74 -23.11
N GLU A 514 -13.72 8.02 -23.40
CA GLU A 514 -14.90 8.46 -24.14
C GLU A 514 -15.00 7.82 -25.54
N ILE A 515 -13.89 7.77 -26.30
CA ILE A 515 -13.82 7.09 -27.59
C ILE A 515 -14.12 5.58 -27.45
N THR A 516 -13.57 4.90 -26.44
CA THR A 516 -13.89 3.47 -26.21
C THR A 516 -15.35 3.25 -25.82
N THR A 517 -15.94 4.14 -25.00
CA THR A 517 -17.35 4.08 -24.61
C THR A 517 -18.26 4.32 -25.80
N ASN A 518 -18.02 5.38 -26.59
CA ASN A 518 -18.77 5.70 -27.80
C ASN A 518 -18.65 4.59 -28.86
N SER A 519 -17.49 3.94 -28.97
CA SER A 519 -17.30 2.77 -29.84
C SER A 519 -18.12 1.57 -29.36
N GLN A 520 -18.16 1.30 -28.05
CA GLN A 520 -18.98 0.22 -27.49
C GLN A 520 -20.48 0.50 -27.66
N GLU A 521 -20.92 1.73 -27.39
CA GLU A 521 -22.29 2.19 -27.61
C GLU A 521 -22.71 2.06 -29.09
N ALA A 522 -21.85 2.46 -30.02
CA ALA A 522 -22.09 2.30 -31.45
C ALA A 522 -22.21 0.82 -31.85
N THR A 523 -21.32 -0.06 -31.35
CA THR A 523 -21.44 -1.51 -31.62
C THR A 523 -22.73 -2.11 -31.05
N ALA A 524 -23.13 -1.72 -29.83
CA ALA A 524 -24.38 -2.18 -29.22
C ALA A 524 -25.62 -1.68 -29.96
N ARG A 525 -25.61 -0.42 -30.44
CA ARG A 525 -26.67 0.13 -31.30
C ARG A 525 -26.80 -0.64 -32.61
N HIS A 526 -25.69 -0.88 -33.33
CA HIS A 526 -25.73 -1.63 -34.58
C HIS A 526 -26.16 -3.09 -34.40
N GLU A 527 -25.82 -3.73 -33.27
CA GLU A 527 -26.33 -5.05 -32.94
C GLU A 527 -27.84 -5.05 -32.65
N ALA A 528 -28.33 -4.04 -31.93
CA ALA A 528 -29.77 -3.85 -31.69
C ALA A 528 -30.55 -3.55 -32.99
N GLU A 529 -30.04 -2.69 -33.86
CA GLU A 529 -30.59 -2.39 -35.19
C GLU A 529 -30.63 -3.66 -36.08
N ARG A 530 -29.58 -4.47 -36.06
CA ARG A 530 -29.52 -5.75 -36.79
C ARG A 530 -30.59 -6.72 -36.29
N LEU A 531 -30.73 -6.87 -34.98
CA LEU A 531 -31.75 -7.73 -34.35
C LEU A 531 -33.17 -7.23 -34.62
N GLU A 532 -33.40 -5.91 -34.57
CA GLU A 532 -34.70 -5.31 -34.92
C GLU A 532 -35.04 -5.57 -36.39
N GLN A 533 -34.08 -5.40 -37.31
CA GLN A 533 -34.30 -5.63 -38.73
C GLN A 533 -34.55 -7.11 -39.05
N GLU A 534 -33.88 -8.04 -38.36
CA GLU A 534 -34.17 -9.48 -38.44
C GLU A 534 -35.59 -9.79 -37.92
N ALA A 535 -35.97 -9.22 -36.78
CA ALA A 535 -37.32 -9.39 -36.21
C ALA A 535 -38.42 -8.82 -37.11
N ARG A 536 -38.22 -7.62 -37.69
CA ARG A 536 -39.13 -7.00 -38.66
C ARG A 536 -39.26 -7.86 -39.91
N GLY A 537 -38.16 -8.31 -40.51
CA GLY A 537 -38.18 -9.18 -41.69
C GLY A 537 -38.86 -10.53 -41.42
N ARG A 538 -38.69 -11.10 -40.22
CA ARG A 538 -39.40 -12.31 -39.80
C ARG A 538 -40.91 -12.07 -39.63
N LEU A 539 -41.30 -10.96 -39.02
CA LEU A 539 -42.70 -10.58 -38.82
C LEU A 539 -43.42 -10.28 -40.14
N GLU A 540 -42.79 -9.57 -41.07
CA GLU A 540 -43.35 -9.37 -42.41
C GLU A 540 -43.53 -10.69 -43.16
N ARG A 541 -42.55 -11.59 -43.08
CA ARG A 541 -42.66 -12.93 -43.69
C ARG A 541 -43.81 -13.73 -43.07
N GLN A 542 -44.00 -13.67 -41.75
CA GLN A 542 -45.14 -14.30 -41.07
C GLN A 542 -46.47 -13.67 -41.50
N LYS A 543 -46.56 -12.34 -41.55
CA LYS A 543 -47.75 -11.64 -42.02
C LYS A 543 -48.12 -12.02 -43.46
N ILE A 544 -47.14 -12.21 -44.33
CA ILE A 544 -47.36 -12.67 -45.71
C ILE A 544 -47.83 -14.13 -45.74
N THR A 545 -47.31 -15.02 -44.88
CA THR A 545 -47.83 -16.40 -44.80
C THR A 545 -49.26 -16.44 -44.28
N ASP A 546 -49.57 -15.68 -43.23
CA ASP A 546 -50.90 -15.60 -42.64
C ASP A 546 -51.92 -15.03 -43.64
N GLN A 547 -51.53 -14.00 -44.41
CA GLN A 547 -52.34 -13.45 -45.50
C GLN A 547 -52.54 -14.46 -46.65
N ALA A 548 -51.51 -15.22 -47.01
CA ALA A 548 -51.61 -16.25 -48.04
C ALA A 548 -52.49 -17.44 -47.61
N GLU A 549 -52.51 -17.78 -46.31
CA GLU A 549 -53.41 -18.79 -45.76
C GLU A 549 -54.85 -18.28 -45.67
N ALA A 550 -55.05 -17.03 -45.23
CA ALA A 550 -56.35 -16.37 -45.24
C ALA A 550 -56.95 -16.28 -46.66
N GLU A 551 -56.15 -15.91 -47.67
CA GLU A 551 -56.61 -15.85 -49.07
C GLU A 551 -56.87 -17.23 -49.69
N LYS A 552 -56.19 -18.32 -49.24
CA LYS A 552 -56.58 -19.69 -49.61
C LYS A 552 -57.97 -20.05 -49.08
N ALA A 553 -58.20 -19.85 -47.78
CA ALA A 553 -59.50 -20.11 -47.17
C ALA A 553 -60.60 -19.21 -47.78
N ARG A 554 -60.27 -17.96 -48.11
CA ARG A 554 -61.17 -17.03 -48.81
C ARG A 554 -61.51 -17.50 -50.22
N LYS A 555 -60.57 -18.08 -50.96
CA LYS A 555 -60.83 -18.69 -52.28
C LYS A 555 -61.81 -19.86 -52.16
N GLU A 556 -61.63 -20.75 -51.19
CA GLU A 556 -62.55 -21.87 -50.93
C GLU A 556 -63.96 -21.36 -50.56
N LEU A 557 -64.05 -20.33 -49.72
CA LEU A 557 -65.32 -19.68 -49.38
C LEU A 557 -65.98 -19.04 -50.62
N LEU A 558 -65.22 -18.33 -51.46
CA LEU A 558 -65.74 -17.74 -52.70
C LEU A 558 -66.18 -18.79 -53.72
N GLU A 559 -65.53 -19.95 -53.78
CA GLU A 559 -65.97 -21.09 -54.60
C GLU A 559 -67.30 -21.67 -54.10
N LEU A 560 -67.48 -21.78 -52.78
CA LEU A 560 -68.74 -22.22 -52.16
C LEU A 560 -69.86 -21.18 -52.28
N GLU A 561 -69.55 -19.88 -52.16
CA GLU A 561 -70.50 -18.78 -52.41
C GLU A 561 -70.93 -18.76 -53.88
N ALA A 562 -70.00 -18.91 -54.83
CA ALA A 562 -70.32 -18.99 -56.25
C ALA A 562 -71.18 -20.22 -56.60
N GLN A 563 -70.90 -21.38 -56.00
CA GLN A 563 -71.74 -22.57 -56.13
C GLN A 563 -73.13 -22.34 -55.52
N SER A 564 -73.21 -21.72 -54.34
CA SER A 564 -74.49 -21.41 -53.67
C SER A 564 -75.33 -20.43 -54.48
N ALA A 565 -74.73 -19.35 -55.00
CA ALA A 565 -75.39 -18.38 -55.87
C ALA A 565 -75.82 -19.00 -57.22
N ALA A 566 -75.06 -19.95 -57.77
CA ALA A 566 -75.46 -20.70 -58.95
C ALA A 566 -76.65 -21.63 -58.67
N VAL A 567 -76.68 -22.30 -57.52
CA VAL A 567 -77.82 -23.13 -57.08
C VAL A 567 -79.05 -22.27 -56.77
N GLU A 568 -78.88 -21.11 -56.15
CA GLU A 568 -79.97 -20.14 -55.88
C GLU A 568 -80.54 -19.59 -57.19
N SER A 569 -79.69 -19.10 -58.10
CA SER A 569 -80.11 -18.55 -59.40
C SER A 569 -80.81 -19.60 -60.28
N THR A 570 -80.24 -20.81 -60.39
CA THR A 570 -80.88 -21.90 -61.14
C THR A 570 -82.13 -22.43 -60.45
N GLY A 571 -82.18 -22.44 -59.12
CA GLY A 571 -83.35 -22.78 -58.31
C GLY A 571 -84.50 -21.80 -58.53
N ALA A 572 -84.23 -20.50 -58.44
CA ALA A 572 -85.20 -19.43 -58.68
C ALA A 572 -85.73 -19.47 -60.12
N ALA A 573 -84.83 -19.51 -61.12
CA ALA A 573 -85.22 -19.57 -62.52
C ALA A 573 -86.02 -20.84 -62.86
N LYS A 574 -85.67 -21.99 -62.27
CA LYS A 574 -86.41 -23.25 -62.44
C LYS A 574 -87.78 -23.20 -61.76
N ALA A 575 -87.87 -22.65 -60.54
CA ALA A 575 -89.12 -22.50 -59.81
C ALA A 575 -90.08 -21.54 -60.53
N GLU A 576 -89.58 -20.42 -61.05
CA GLU A 576 -90.36 -19.48 -61.86
C GLU A 576 -90.82 -20.14 -63.17
N ALA A 577 -89.91 -20.80 -63.90
CA ALA A 577 -90.25 -21.47 -65.15
C ALA A 577 -91.28 -22.60 -64.95
N GLN A 578 -91.15 -23.41 -63.89
CA GLN A 578 -92.13 -24.44 -63.54
C GLN A 578 -93.49 -23.82 -63.14
N SER A 579 -93.49 -22.78 -62.31
CA SER A 579 -94.71 -22.08 -61.90
C SER A 579 -95.44 -21.46 -63.10
N ARG A 580 -94.69 -20.87 -64.04
CA ARG A 580 -95.23 -20.27 -65.26
C ARG A 580 -95.73 -21.32 -66.25
N ALA A 581 -95.03 -22.44 -66.39
CA ALA A 581 -95.48 -23.56 -67.22
C ALA A 581 -96.78 -24.18 -66.67
N GLU A 582 -96.88 -24.35 -65.35
CA GLU A 582 -98.07 -24.89 -64.70
C GLU A 582 -99.25 -23.91 -64.75
N ALA A 583 -99.02 -22.61 -64.54
CA ALA A 583 -100.03 -21.58 -64.75
C ALA A 583 -100.55 -21.55 -66.20
N ALA A 584 -99.65 -21.69 -67.19
CA ALA A 584 -100.01 -21.79 -68.60
C ALA A 584 -100.78 -23.10 -68.92
N ARG A 585 -100.44 -24.22 -68.27
CA ARG A 585 -101.18 -25.49 -68.38
C ARG A 585 -102.61 -25.33 -67.90
N ILE A 586 -102.80 -24.77 -66.70
CA ILE A 586 -104.12 -24.52 -66.11
C ILE A 586 -104.94 -23.54 -66.99
N GLN A 587 -104.31 -22.47 -67.49
CA GLN A 587 -104.97 -21.53 -68.42
C GLN A 587 -105.36 -22.21 -69.75
N GLY A 588 -104.52 -23.08 -70.31
CA GLY A 588 -104.83 -23.85 -71.51
C GLY A 588 -105.99 -24.82 -71.32
N GLU A 589 -106.00 -25.57 -70.21
CA GLU A 589 -107.10 -26.47 -69.84
C GLU A 589 -108.41 -25.70 -69.63
N ALA A 590 -108.38 -24.58 -68.90
CA ALA A 590 -109.54 -23.71 -68.68
C ALA A 590 -110.06 -23.09 -69.98
N ALA A 591 -109.19 -22.63 -70.88
CA ALA A 591 -109.59 -22.05 -72.17
C ALA A 591 -110.22 -23.09 -73.11
N VAL A 592 -109.80 -24.36 -73.05
CA VAL A 592 -110.44 -25.45 -73.79
C VAL A 592 -111.84 -25.73 -73.25
N GLU A 593 -112.05 -25.75 -71.94
CA GLU A 593 -113.39 -25.91 -71.35
C GLU A 593 -114.29 -24.69 -71.62
N GLU A 594 -113.77 -23.45 -71.53
CA GLU A 594 -114.50 -22.24 -71.92
C GLU A 594 -114.93 -22.30 -73.40
N ALA A 595 -114.03 -22.71 -74.29
CA ALA A 595 -114.33 -22.85 -75.72
C ALA A 595 -115.41 -23.91 -75.99
N LYS A 596 -115.41 -25.04 -75.26
CA LYS A 596 -116.49 -26.05 -75.34
C LYS A 596 -117.83 -25.46 -74.90
N LEU A 597 -117.89 -24.87 -73.70
CA LEU A 597 -119.12 -24.29 -73.15
C LEU A 597 -119.66 -23.17 -74.05
N LYS A 598 -118.77 -22.36 -74.64
CA LYS A 598 -119.15 -21.31 -75.59
C LYS A 598 -119.67 -21.88 -76.91
N ALA A 599 -119.09 -22.96 -77.43
CA ALA A 599 -119.59 -23.66 -78.61
C ALA A 599 -120.95 -24.31 -78.36
N GLU A 600 -121.17 -24.89 -77.16
CA GLU A 600 -122.48 -25.41 -76.74
C GLU A 600 -123.52 -24.29 -76.63
N ALA A 601 -123.18 -23.15 -76.01
CA ALA A 601 -124.06 -22.00 -75.91
C ALA A 601 -124.44 -21.43 -77.30
N GLN A 602 -123.44 -21.23 -78.19
CA GLN A 602 -123.68 -20.79 -79.57
C GLN A 602 -124.55 -21.78 -80.36
N LYS A 603 -124.39 -23.09 -80.14
CA LYS A 603 -125.23 -24.10 -80.76
C LYS A 603 -126.68 -23.99 -80.29
N ILE A 604 -126.92 -23.84 -78.98
CA ILE A 604 -128.27 -23.66 -78.41
C ILE A 604 -128.92 -22.38 -78.96
N GLU A 605 -128.16 -21.28 -79.06
CA GLU A 605 -128.64 -20.02 -79.63
C GLU A 605 -129.03 -20.18 -81.11
N ALA A 606 -128.16 -20.79 -81.92
CA ALA A 606 -128.42 -21.05 -83.34
C ALA A 606 -129.61 -22.00 -83.56
N ASP A 607 -129.73 -23.07 -82.78
CA ASP A 607 -130.86 -24.01 -82.84
C ASP A 607 -132.19 -23.30 -82.48
N ALA A 608 -132.17 -22.37 -81.52
CA ALA A 608 -133.34 -21.56 -81.14
C ALA A 608 -133.71 -20.51 -82.21
N GLU A 609 -132.72 -19.84 -82.83
CA GLU A 609 -132.96 -18.94 -83.97
C GLU A 609 -133.55 -19.69 -85.17
N LEU A 610 -133.01 -20.86 -85.50
CA LEU A 610 -133.49 -21.70 -86.60
C LEU A 610 -134.93 -22.16 -86.35
N ALA A 611 -135.27 -22.58 -85.12
CA ALA A 611 -136.64 -22.92 -84.75
C ALA A 611 -137.61 -21.73 -84.85
N ARG A 612 -137.15 -20.50 -84.52
CA ARG A 612 -137.93 -19.27 -84.70
C ARG A 612 -138.15 -18.95 -86.18
N LEU A 613 -137.11 -19.06 -87.00
CA LEU A 613 -137.18 -18.82 -88.45
C LEU A 613 -138.08 -19.84 -89.16
N CYS A 614 -138.01 -21.12 -88.80
CA CYS A 614 -138.90 -22.15 -89.34
C CYS A 614 -140.38 -21.82 -89.08
N LYS A 615 -140.75 -21.46 -87.84
CA LYS A 615 -142.13 -21.07 -87.51
C LYS A 615 -142.60 -19.84 -88.27
N ALA A 616 -141.74 -18.84 -88.44
CA ALA A 616 -142.07 -17.64 -89.22
C ALA A 616 -142.31 -17.98 -90.71
N ARG A 617 -141.45 -18.79 -91.32
CA ARG A 617 -141.60 -19.23 -92.72
C ARG A 617 -142.81 -20.14 -92.93
N GLU A 618 -143.14 -20.99 -91.95
CA GLU A 618 -144.35 -21.82 -91.97
C GLU A 618 -145.63 -20.95 -91.96
N GLN A 619 -145.66 -19.90 -91.14
CA GLN A 619 -146.77 -18.93 -91.13
C GLN A 619 -146.87 -18.15 -92.45
N GLU A 620 -145.75 -17.66 -93.01
CA GLU A 620 -145.75 -17.01 -94.33
C GLU A 620 -146.27 -17.94 -95.44
N LEU A 621 -145.87 -19.22 -95.43
CA LEU A 621 -146.33 -20.21 -96.40
C LEU A 621 -147.83 -20.50 -96.28
N ASN A 622 -148.37 -20.58 -95.07
CA ASN A 622 -149.80 -20.78 -94.86
C ASN A 622 -150.61 -19.55 -95.29
N TYR A 623 -150.15 -18.34 -94.95
CA TYR A 623 -150.78 -17.10 -95.41
C TYR A 623 -150.82 -17.01 -96.95
N LYS A 624 -149.73 -17.35 -97.63
CA LYS A 624 -149.70 -17.41 -99.10
C LYS A 624 -150.70 -18.41 -99.67
N LYS A 625 -150.74 -19.64 -99.14
CA LYS A 625 -151.71 -20.67 -99.57
C LYS A 625 -153.16 -20.20 -99.41
N GLU A 626 -153.48 -19.50 -98.32
CA GLU A 626 -154.84 -18.96 -98.10
C GLU A 626 -155.18 -17.84 -99.09
N MET A 627 -154.23 -16.94 -99.40
CA MET A 627 -154.39 -15.93 -100.44
C MET A 627 -154.59 -16.54 -101.83
N ASP A 628 -153.76 -17.51 -102.21
CA ASP A 628 -153.85 -18.23 -103.49
C ASP A 628 -155.23 -18.91 -103.63
N GLN A 629 -155.71 -19.58 -102.57
CA GLN A 629 -157.05 -20.20 -102.54
C GLN A 629 -158.18 -19.17 -102.70
N LEU A 630 -158.06 -18.02 -102.03
CA LEU A 630 -159.07 -16.96 -102.07
C LEU A 630 -159.14 -16.29 -103.46
N GLU A 631 -157.99 -16.16 -104.13
CA GLU A 631 -157.92 -15.69 -105.52
C GLU A 631 -158.53 -16.68 -106.51
N VAL A 632 -158.27 -17.99 -106.36
CA VAL A 632 -158.94 -19.04 -107.16
C VAL A 632 -160.47 -19.01 -106.97
N GLN A 633 -160.95 -18.85 -105.74
CA GLN A 633 -162.40 -18.75 -105.47
C GLN A 633 -163.03 -17.49 -106.09
N LYS A 634 -162.31 -16.35 -106.08
CA LYS A 634 -162.73 -15.11 -106.73
C LYS A 634 -162.84 -15.29 -108.25
N GLN A 635 -161.83 -15.90 -108.87
CA GLN A 635 -161.80 -16.23 -110.31
C GLN A 635 -162.99 -17.14 -110.69
N GLN A 636 -163.23 -18.22 -109.94
CA GLN A 636 -164.36 -19.12 -110.18
C GLN A 636 -165.72 -18.41 -110.13
N LYS A 637 -165.96 -17.60 -109.09
CA LYS A 637 -167.24 -16.86 -108.95
C LYS A 637 -167.44 -15.82 -110.05
N LEU A 638 -166.39 -15.15 -110.51
CA LEU A 638 -166.48 -14.21 -111.62
C LEU A 638 -166.86 -14.91 -112.93
N ALA A 639 -166.22 -16.05 -113.24
CA ALA A 639 -166.56 -16.84 -114.42
C ALA A 639 -168.00 -17.41 -114.36
N GLU A 640 -168.45 -17.83 -113.17
CA GLU A 640 -169.81 -18.31 -112.96
C GLU A 640 -170.86 -17.20 -113.20
N ILE A 641 -170.61 -15.99 -112.67
CA ILE A 641 -171.45 -14.79 -112.90
C ILE A 641 -171.47 -14.39 -114.39
N GLU A 642 -170.34 -14.42 -115.09
CA GLU A 642 -170.31 -14.14 -116.53
C GLU A 642 -171.12 -15.17 -117.33
N SER A 643 -171.02 -16.46 -116.98
CA SER A 643 -171.80 -17.51 -117.65
C SER A 643 -173.31 -17.33 -117.47
N LEU A 644 -173.75 -16.94 -116.27
CA LEU A 644 -175.15 -16.64 -115.95
C LEU A 644 -175.64 -15.40 -116.71
N ARG A 645 -174.88 -14.30 -116.67
CA ARG A 645 -175.18 -13.07 -117.40
C ARG A 645 -175.31 -13.32 -118.91
N PHE A 646 -174.41 -14.12 -119.48
CA PHE A 646 -174.45 -14.46 -120.90
C PHE A 646 -175.70 -15.28 -121.25
N LYS A 647 -176.09 -16.23 -120.38
CA LYS A 647 -177.31 -17.02 -120.53
C LYS A 647 -178.58 -16.16 -120.49
N GLU A 648 -178.73 -15.31 -119.47
CA GLU A 648 -179.88 -14.39 -119.35
C GLU A 648 -179.98 -13.41 -120.54
N LEU A 649 -178.83 -12.94 -121.05
CA LEU A 649 -178.78 -12.05 -122.21
C LEU A 649 -179.22 -12.75 -123.51
N ILE A 650 -178.94 -14.05 -123.67
CA ILE A 650 -179.46 -14.86 -124.79
C ILE A 650 -180.96 -15.14 -124.63
N GLU A 651 -181.41 -15.51 -123.43
CA GLU A 651 -182.83 -15.81 -123.16
C GLU A 651 -183.72 -14.57 -123.36
N SER A 652 -183.27 -13.39 -122.91
CA SER A 652 -184.03 -12.14 -123.02
C SER A 652 -184.14 -11.58 -124.44
N LEU A 653 -183.19 -11.87 -125.35
CA LEU A 653 -183.35 -11.49 -126.76
C LEU A 653 -184.48 -12.27 -127.45
N GLY A 654 -184.79 -13.49 -126.99
CA GLY A 654 -185.78 -14.36 -127.62
C GLY A 654 -185.27 -15.00 -128.92
N THR A 655 -185.52 -16.30 -129.08
CA THR A 655 -184.97 -17.09 -130.20
C THR A 655 -185.50 -16.64 -131.57
N GLU A 656 -186.77 -16.24 -131.68
CA GLU A 656 -187.32 -15.67 -132.93
C GLU A 656 -186.70 -14.31 -133.26
N THR A 657 -186.46 -13.42 -132.28
CA THR A 657 -185.82 -12.12 -132.54
C THR A 657 -184.37 -12.27 -132.99
N LEU A 658 -183.63 -13.24 -132.43
CA LEU A 658 -182.29 -13.61 -132.92
C LEU A 658 -182.33 -14.16 -134.36
N LYS A 659 -183.36 -14.92 -134.71
CA LYS A 659 -183.61 -15.47 -136.06
C LYS A 659 -183.90 -14.36 -137.07
N GLU A 660 -184.69 -13.37 -136.69
CA GLU A 660 -185.01 -12.20 -137.51
C GLU A 660 -183.82 -11.23 -137.63
N MET A 661 -183.06 -10.98 -136.55
CA MET A 661 -181.80 -10.22 -136.62
C MET A 661 -180.76 -10.90 -137.52
N ALA A 662 -180.71 -12.24 -137.56
CA ALA A 662 -179.86 -12.98 -138.49
C ALA A 662 -180.37 -12.93 -139.95
N ARG A 663 -181.68 -12.77 -140.18
CA ARG A 663 -182.29 -12.66 -141.52
C ARG A 663 -182.23 -11.25 -142.13
N ALA A 664 -182.25 -10.21 -141.30
CA ALA A 664 -182.30 -8.82 -141.76
C ALA A 664 -181.09 -8.42 -142.66
N GLY A 665 -179.92 -9.01 -142.42
CA GLY A 665 -178.72 -8.80 -143.24
C GLY A 665 -178.87 -9.28 -144.70
N PRO A 666 -179.12 -10.58 -144.96
CA PRO A 666 -179.25 -11.10 -146.31
C PRO A 666 -180.44 -10.53 -147.11
N GLU A 667 -181.59 -10.22 -146.49
CA GLU A 667 -182.74 -9.70 -147.25
C GLU A 667 -182.51 -8.30 -147.83
N LEU A 668 -181.85 -7.41 -147.07
CA LEU A 668 -181.52 -6.06 -147.54
C LEU A 668 -180.51 -6.12 -148.70
N GLN A 669 -179.56 -7.05 -148.62
CA GLN A 669 -178.53 -7.28 -149.63
C GLN A 669 -179.09 -7.88 -150.94
N VAL A 670 -180.11 -8.75 -150.87
CA VAL A 670 -180.77 -9.31 -152.07
C VAL A 670 -181.56 -8.25 -152.84
N LYS A 671 -182.31 -7.36 -152.16
CA LYS A 671 -183.06 -6.28 -152.83
C LYS A 671 -182.16 -5.29 -153.57
N LEU A 672 -180.96 -5.04 -153.06
CA LEU A 672 -180.01 -4.07 -153.64
C LEU A 672 -179.30 -4.60 -154.90
N LEU A 673 -179.23 -5.93 -155.08
CA LEU A 673 -178.72 -6.57 -156.29
C LEU A 673 -179.73 -6.57 -157.44
N GLN A 674 -181.03 -6.56 -157.15
CA GLN A 674 -182.08 -6.67 -158.17
C GLN A 674 -182.26 -5.37 -158.99
N SER A 675 -181.85 -4.21 -158.45
CA SER A 675 -181.87 -2.91 -159.15
C SER A 675 -180.68 -2.67 -160.09
N LEU A 676 -179.66 -3.54 -160.07
CA LEU A 676 -178.42 -3.41 -160.87
C LEU A 676 -178.41 -4.18 -162.20
N GLY A 677 -179.51 -4.85 -162.56
CA GLY A 677 -179.75 -5.32 -163.94
C GLY A 677 -178.99 -6.57 -164.43
N LEU A 678 -178.32 -7.31 -163.53
CA LEU A 678 -177.66 -8.58 -163.89
C LEU A 678 -178.67 -9.75 -163.91
N LYS A 679 -178.71 -10.52 -165.01
CA LYS A 679 -179.51 -11.74 -165.12
C LYS A 679 -178.83 -12.87 -164.35
N SER A 680 -179.45 -13.35 -163.27
CA SER A 680 -178.95 -14.48 -162.49
C SER A 680 -179.09 -15.80 -163.26
N THR A 681 -178.05 -16.63 -163.22
CA THR A 681 -178.09 -18.02 -163.68
C THR A 681 -177.39 -18.92 -162.69
N LEU A 682 -178.04 -20.03 -162.39
CA LEU A 682 -177.63 -21.03 -161.43
C LEU A 682 -176.73 -22.05 -162.14
N ILE A 683 -175.46 -22.18 -161.74
CA ILE A 683 -174.62 -23.34 -162.07
C ILE A 683 -174.23 -23.98 -160.75
N THR A 684 -174.95 -25.05 -160.41
CA THR A 684 -174.69 -25.89 -159.25
C THR A 684 -173.76 -27.02 -159.64
N ASP A 685 -172.60 -27.10 -159.03
CA ASP A 685 -171.83 -28.35 -158.97
C ASP A 685 -171.55 -28.75 -157.51
N GLY A 686 -171.96 -29.99 -157.20
CA GLY A 686 -171.53 -30.86 -156.10
C GLY A 686 -171.69 -30.38 -154.65
N SER A 687 -171.09 -29.25 -154.31
CA SER A 687 -170.87 -28.78 -152.92
C SER A 687 -170.64 -27.27 -152.78
N SER A 688 -170.72 -26.51 -153.89
CA SER A 688 -170.53 -25.06 -154.04
C SER A 688 -171.50 -24.20 -153.18
N PRO A 689 -171.25 -22.89 -152.86
CA PRO A 689 -170.68 -21.85 -153.75
C PRO A 689 -169.81 -20.71 -153.13
N ILE A 690 -169.35 -19.78 -153.98
CA ILE A 690 -168.53 -18.59 -153.65
C ILE A 690 -169.38 -17.30 -153.70
N ASN A 691 -169.10 -16.30 -152.85
CA ASN A 691 -169.97 -15.13 -152.65
C ASN A 691 -169.20 -13.77 -152.65
N LEU A 692 -169.77 -12.72 -153.26
CA LEU A 692 -169.07 -11.49 -153.70
C LEU A 692 -169.26 -10.24 -152.79
N PHE A 693 -169.63 -10.40 -151.52
CA PHE A 693 -170.14 -9.28 -150.70
C PHE A 693 -169.11 -8.31 -150.10
N THR A 694 -167.81 -8.64 -150.07
CA THR A 694 -166.82 -7.91 -149.24
C THR A 694 -166.26 -6.62 -149.83
N THR A 695 -166.49 -6.31 -151.11
CA THR A 695 -165.91 -5.12 -151.77
C THR A 695 -166.49 -3.78 -151.27
N ALA A 696 -167.61 -3.78 -150.53
CA ALA A 696 -168.30 -2.56 -150.11
C ALA A 696 -167.90 -2.00 -148.72
N ASN A 697 -167.28 -2.80 -147.84
CA ASN A 697 -167.04 -2.42 -146.44
C ASN A 697 -165.73 -1.62 -146.19
N GLY A 698 -165.03 -1.17 -147.24
CA GLY A 698 -163.72 -0.53 -147.13
C GLY A 698 -163.69 0.98 -146.84
N LEU A 699 -164.77 1.60 -146.35
CA LEU A 699 -164.96 3.08 -146.42
C LEU A 699 -165.21 3.86 -145.11
N LEU A 700 -165.34 3.21 -143.93
CA LEU A 700 -165.54 3.88 -142.62
C LEU A 700 -164.76 3.13 -141.51
N GLY A 701 -164.06 3.82 -140.58
CA GLY A 701 -163.04 3.22 -139.68
C GLY A 701 -162.91 3.78 -138.24
N ALA A 702 -161.67 3.76 -137.68
CA ALA A 702 -161.19 4.24 -136.34
C ALA A 702 -161.12 3.17 -135.19
N LEU A 703 -159.96 2.90 -134.53
CA LEU A 703 -159.32 3.50 -133.31
C LEU A 703 -159.87 2.95 -131.95
N GLN A 704 -159.13 2.77 -130.82
CA GLN A 704 -157.70 2.86 -130.40
C GLN A 704 -157.50 2.22 -128.98
N GLY A 705 -156.29 1.81 -128.54
CA GLY A 705 -155.99 1.68 -127.07
C GLY A 705 -154.76 0.84 -126.60
N LYS A 706 -154.05 1.29 -125.54
CA LYS A 706 -152.93 0.61 -124.84
C LYS A 706 -153.26 0.39 -123.35
N GLY A 707 -152.59 -0.57 -122.70
CA GLY A 707 -152.44 -0.70 -121.24
C GLY A 707 -151.14 -1.43 -120.88
N GLN A 708 -150.52 -1.11 -119.75
CA GLN A 708 -149.24 -1.68 -119.25
C GLN A 708 -149.47 -2.39 -117.91
N ASP A 709 -148.65 -3.39 -117.58
CA ASP A 709 -148.32 -3.80 -116.20
C ASP A 709 -146.98 -4.57 -116.18
N GLU A 710 -146.08 -4.17 -115.29
CA GLU A 710 -145.41 -4.99 -114.26
C GLU A 710 -144.66 -4.07 -113.26
#